data_AF-A0A6A0H3E3-F1
#
_entry.id   AF-A0A6A0H3E3-F1
#
_cell.length_a   1.000
_cell.length_b   1.000
_cell.length_c   1.000
_cell.angle_alpha   90.00
_cell.angle_beta   90.00
_cell.angle_gamma   90.00
#
_symmetry.space_group_name_H-M   'P 1'
#
loop_
_entity.id
_entity.type
_entity.pdbx_description
1 polymer ?
#
loop_
_entity_poly.entity_id
_entity_poly.type
_entity_poly.pdbx_seq_one_letter_code
_entity_poly.pdbx_strand_id
1 'polypeptide(L)'
;MLENTLNSSIMAGQQEEAADLDTAGRMLEKHIAYDSCFPALTDKLQIMPKDMQCNCMMGLFPEIGRAWLTIDSAIYVWMYKDGSDLAYFDGLQDTILAVALIKPKPGVFKPYIEHLLVLTTPSELLLLGVTFSQALEDDSTSCLTLLPEPLFSVANDGVVLATEPRSPLVVTQLHQPPRELVVLSAAGAHLLTCLRPVDQLRHLLQDGRGADSVLVKEFFSALGSTQACSVALLLATDPSPAATQVAQAATQCLFRYGSAAPAALAASSQLHQSYSFHPTQMSTPAGVQQQQGSASDSRAVATQQSTEDSSALHTSLYLHLARILRPVWAAPLLPTDPSTQLSESSLSSEECVYLARHVELLARFIGNPPDGTPSQPPPPTSGSHTNGGLVARCSSGDEARSIAAVLQLLRHLLQLLRLWALLTNNQLPAIISQLPTAEQEQLRGLTLRDLALSGSSVCRALVMALLDSFNSDRDRSLPRYHGDEASVSTISRQLRSSCPSLYRAEDAQLSAASQLILSARTAASPADRDAAFAQAVTLCKGVGGCVNVAGVAAQLAGGGCYTGLVDLALSVAAQRDEEGRALLFYKAGRPSHDTKGHAAFTTRMECYRVIMEHLAQLMGSSSGSGGQELSSPASMMEMVCRSGDELAQVSLIQWLLDSGRTDQVLALQCPALEGFLKAPPTPRLDLLWRLYERNKEYYNAARTLALLADQPGSTCLRERVEQLSRALMCLSACEMNTATAFTDFLLHLEEKKEVARVQLMVLEGVRAAGADETTMQRLDSSLLDITTLYEQFAEPYGLWRCKLAIVACAGHSEPQLVQSLWSHIIDEELQQSQGAPVSERLDRLAASLKALAHLYSSSPSYFPLEHIIRLCEVQSVRLKAASEGCVGWLVSALLSCGVTISRLLTTYHT
;
A
#
# COMPACT_ATOMS: atom_id res chain seq x y z
N MET A 1 -15.18 -12.21 18.33
CA MET A 1 -15.83 -11.99 19.65
C MET A 1 -16.54 -10.65 19.74
N LEU A 2 -15.88 -9.50 19.55
CA LEU A 2 -16.53 -8.17 19.60
C LEU A 2 -17.78 -8.05 18.72
N GLU A 3 -17.71 -8.48 17.46
CA GLU A 3 -18.89 -8.49 16.58
C GLU A 3 -19.98 -9.45 17.05
N ASN A 4 -19.60 -10.64 17.56
CA ASN A 4 -20.56 -11.56 18.14
C ASN A 4 -21.20 -11.00 19.41
N THR A 5 -20.48 -10.24 20.25
CA THR A 5 -21.02 -9.58 21.45
C THR A 5 -21.88 -8.36 21.10
N LEU A 6 -21.52 -7.62 20.05
CA LEU A 6 -22.34 -6.52 19.52
C LEU A 6 -23.65 -7.06 18.92
N ASN A 7 -23.57 -8.12 18.11
CA ASN A 7 -24.73 -8.76 17.47
C ASN A 7 -25.59 -9.56 18.46
N SER A 8 -24.99 -10.24 19.45
CA SER A 8 -25.75 -10.92 20.51
C SER A 8 -26.37 -9.94 21.50
N SER A 9 -25.75 -8.79 21.80
CA SER A 9 -26.43 -7.72 22.55
C SER A 9 -27.61 -7.11 21.79
N ILE A 10 -27.68 -7.27 20.46
CA ILE A 10 -28.82 -6.85 19.62
C ILE A 10 -29.94 -7.91 19.64
N MET A 11 -29.61 -9.21 19.65
CA MET A 11 -30.59 -10.31 19.61
C MET A 11 -31.06 -10.80 20.99
N ALA A 12 -30.17 -10.82 22.01
CA ALA A 12 -30.45 -11.36 23.35
C ALA A 12 -31.31 -10.42 24.22
N GLY A 13 -31.44 -9.14 23.83
CA GLY A 13 -32.32 -8.18 24.49
C GLY A 13 -33.82 -8.48 24.36
N GLN A 14 -34.20 -9.54 23.64
CA GLN A 14 -35.62 -9.87 23.38
C GLN A 14 -36.17 -11.07 24.17
N GLN A 15 -35.36 -12.02 24.67
CA GLN A 15 -35.93 -13.27 25.23
C GLN A 15 -35.30 -13.83 26.52
N GLU A 16 -33.98 -13.77 26.73
CA GLU A 16 -33.36 -14.31 27.97
C GLU A 16 -33.19 -13.25 29.07
N GLU A 17 -32.95 -11.99 28.72
CA GLU A 17 -32.78 -10.90 29.70
C GLU A 17 -34.08 -10.58 30.48
N ALA A 18 -35.26 -10.83 29.90
CA ALA A 18 -36.54 -10.47 30.53
C ALA A 18 -36.86 -11.31 31.79
N ALA A 19 -36.41 -12.57 31.84
CA ALA A 19 -36.70 -13.46 32.96
C ALA A 19 -35.81 -13.18 34.19
N ASP A 20 -34.52 -12.93 33.97
CA ASP A 20 -33.57 -12.58 35.04
C ASP A 20 -33.78 -11.14 35.55
N LEU A 21 -34.19 -10.20 34.67
CA LEU A 21 -34.56 -8.84 35.05
C LEU A 21 -35.85 -8.75 35.88
N ASP A 22 -36.80 -9.67 35.74
CA ASP A 22 -38.02 -9.68 36.56
C ASP A 22 -37.69 -10.00 38.04
N THR A 23 -36.69 -10.86 38.27
CA THR A 23 -36.13 -11.14 39.60
C THR A 23 -35.30 -9.99 40.16
N ALA A 24 -34.47 -9.32 39.35
CA ALA A 24 -33.77 -8.10 39.76
C ALA A 24 -34.75 -6.93 39.99
N GLY A 25 -35.82 -6.84 39.18
CA GLY A 25 -36.94 -5.91 39.30
C GLY A 25 -37.65 -6.01 40.65
N ARG A 26 -37.79 -7.22 41.20
CA ARG A 26 -38.32 -7.44 42.56
C ARG A 26 -37.37 -6.99 43.68
N MET A 27 -36.06 -6.91 43.44
CA MET A 27 -35.12 -6.27 44.38
C MET A 27 -35.10 -4.73 44.23
N LEU A 28 -35.43 -4.22 43.04
CA LEU A 28 -35.50 -2.80 42.69
C LEU A 28 -36.64 -2.03 43.38
N GLU A 29 -37.73 -2.70 43.77
CA GLU A 29 -38.89 -2.05 44.45
C GLU A 29 -38.55 -1.39 45.79
N LYS A 30 -37.41 -1.70 46.41
CA LYS A 30 -37.04 -1.18 47.74
C LYS A 30 -36.24 0.14 47.74
N HIS A 31 -35.83 0.67 46.58
CA HIS A 31 -34.84 1.76 46.53
C HIS A 31 -35.22 2.86 45.53
N ILE A 32 -36.36 3.51 45.76
CA ILE A 32 -36.76 4.74 45.08
C ILE A 32 -36.32 5.92 45.96
N ALA A 33 -35.54 6.85 45.41
CA ALA A 33 -35.23 8.11 46.10
C ALA A 33 -36.41 9.08 45.95
N TYR A 34 -36.88 9.64 47.06
CA TYR A 34 -37.92 10.67 47.12
C TYR A 34 -37.27 12.04 47.04
N ASP A 35 -37.27 12.67 45.87
CA ASP A 35 -36.54 13.92 45.68
C ASP A 35 -37.39 15.18 45.88
N SER A 36 -38.73 15.13 45.87
CA SER A 36 -39.57 16.29 46.22
C SER A 36 -41.08 16.02 46.19
N CYS A 37 -41.81 16.72 47.06
CA CYS A 37 -43.27 16.86 47.02
C CYS A 37 -43.62 18.31 46.70
N PHE A 38 -44.32 18.55 45.59
CA PHE A 38 -44.79 19.89 45.23
C PHE A 38 -46.27 20.07 45.63
N PRO A 39 -46.67 21.23 46.18
CA PRO A 39 -48.02 21.42 46.72
C PRO A 39 -49.11 21.32 45.65
N ALA A 40 -50.29 20.84 46.07
CA ALA A 40 -51.47 20.68 45.25
C ALA A 40 -51.91 21.99 44.57
N LEU A 41 -52.39 21.88 43.33
CA LEU A 41 -52.91 22.98 42.51
C LEU A 41 -54.03 23.80 43.20
N THR A 42 -54.71 23.20 44.19
CA THR A 42 -55.70 23.86 45.06
C THR A 42 -55.16 25.09 45.80
N ASP A 43 -53.86 25.12 46.13
CA ASP A 43 -53.26 26.25 46.86
C ASP A 43 -52.87 27.42 45.94
N LYS A 44 -52.57 27.16 44.65
CA LYS A 44 -52.16 28.21 43.70
C LYS A 44 -53.32 28.84 42.92
N LEU A 45 -54.42 28.11 42.66
CA LEU A 45 -55.48 28.60 41.79
C LEU A 45 -56.62 29.37 42.50
N GLN A 46 -56.70 29.41 43.84
CA GLN A 46 -57.79 30.06 44.60
C GLN A 46 -59.20 29.79 44.02
N ILE A 47 -59.43 28.63 43.42
CA ILE A 47 -60.75 28.27 42.89
C ILE A 47 -61.63 27.94 44.10
N MET A 48 -62.46 28.90 44.50
CA MET A 48 -63.51 28.65 45.48
C MET A 48 -64.47 27.60 44.89
N PRO A 49 -64.72 26.47 45.58
CA PRO A 49 -65.74 25.52 45.16
C PRO A 49 -67.10 26.11 45.54
N LYS A 50 -67.59 27.05 44.73
CA LYS A 50 -68.97 27.50 44.75
C LYS A 50 -69.55 27.15 43.39
N ASP A 51 -70.44 26.17 43.42
CA ASP A 51 -71.21 25.61 42.29
C ASP A 51 -70.48 24.53 41.46
N MET A 52 -69.97 23.52 42.16
CA MET A 52 -69.23 22.38 41.60
C MET A 52 -70.18 21.25 41.14
N GLN A 53 -70.54 21.25 39.85
CA GLN A 53 -71.03 20.05 39.13
C GLN A 53 -69.92 19.56 38.19
N CYS A 54 -68.71 19.27 38.71
CA CYS A 54 -67.53 19.17 37.86
C CYS A 54 -67.17 17.75 37.40
N ASN A 55 -66.91 17.59 36.10
CA ASN A 55 -66.10 16.48 35.60
C ASN A 55 -64.64 16.94 35.60
N CYS A 56 -63.84 16.47 36.57
CA CYS A 56 -62.42 16.81 36.67
C CYS A 56 -61.55 15.63 36.24
N MET A 57 -60.71 15.83 35.21
CA MET A 57 -59.68 14.88 34.82
C MET A 57 -58.31 15.53 34.90
N MET A 58 -57.30 14.76 35.26
CA MET A 58 -55.92 15.21 35.30
C MET A 58 -55.01 14.20 34.61
N GLY A 59 -53.87 14.68 34.12
CA GLY A 59 -52.87 13.82 33.51
C GLY A 59 -51.55 14.51 33.32
N LEU A 60 -50.64 13.83 32.63
CA LEU A 60 -49.26 14.27 32.42
C LEU A 60 -48.92 14.24 30.94
N PHE A 61 -48.12 15.22 30.53
CA PHE A 61 -47.43 15.25 29.25
C PHE A 61 -45.92 15.16 29.48
N PRO A 62 -45.36 13.93 29.56
CA PRO A 62 -43.95 13.74 29.81
C PRO A 62 -43.06 14.27 28.68
N GLU A 63 -43.58 14.33 27.44
CA GLU A 63 -42.83 14.82 26.28
C GLU A 63 -42.44 16.30 26.38
N ILE A 64 -43.25 17.10 27.10
CA ILE A 64 -43.06 18.54 27.28
C ILE A 64 -42.80 18.93 28.74
N GLY A 65 -42.69 17.95 29.64
CA GLY A 65 -42.46 18.19 31.07
C GLY A 65 -43.61 18.90 31.80
N ARG A 66 -44.86 18.75 31.33
CA ARG A 66 -46.04 19.45 31.88
C ARG A 66 -47.09 18.52 32.45
N ALA A 67 -47.84 18.99 33.44
CA ALA A 67 -49.06 18.36 33.95
C ALA A 67 -50.29 19.14 33.46
N TRP A 68 -51.44 18.49 33.39
CA TRP A 68 -52.68 19.13 32.97
C TRP A 68 -53.86 18.75 33.90
N LEU A 69 -54.81 19.67 34.00
CA LEU A 69 -56.08 19.53 34.73
C LEU A 69 -57.19 20.10 33.86
N THR A 70 -58.28 19.37 33.76
CA THR A 70 -59.52 19.84 33.13
C THR A 70 -60.57 20.05 34.21
N ILE A 71 -61.28 21.16 34.12
CA ILE A 71 -62.46 21.46 34.93
C ILE A 71 -63.55 21.83 33.93
N ASP A 72 -64.49 20.90 33.72
CA ASP A 72 -65.59 21.06 32.77
C ASP A 72 -65.11 21.39 31.35
N SER A 73 -65.21 22.65 30.91
CA SER A 73 -64.79 23.08 29.57
C SER A 73 -63.41 23.73 29.51
N ALA A 74 -62.75 23.95 30.66
CA ALA A 74 -61.45 24.58 30.74
C ALA A 74 -60.33 23.57 30.96
N ILE A 75 -59.17 23.80 30.32
CA ILE A 75 -57.93 23.04 30.56
C ILE A 75 -56.83 23.97 31.11
N TYR A 76 -56.13 23.50 32.11
CA TYR A 76 -54.96 24.11 32.73
C TYR A 76 -53.74 23.22 32.49
N VAL A 77 -52.60 23.80 32.11
CA VAL A 77 -51.35 23.09 31.85
C VAL A 77 -50.22 23.83 32.57
N TRP A 78 -49.36 23.13 33.31
CA TRP A 78 -48.27 23.75 34.08
C TRP A 78 -47.02 22.87 34.15
N MET A 79 -45.86 23.43 34.55
CA MET A 79 -44.65 22.63 34.82
C MET A 79 -44.81 21.79 36.08
N TYR A 80 -44.67 20.47 35.98
CA TYR A 80 -44.72 19.62 37.19
C TYR A 80 -43.44 19.68 38.03
N LYS A 81 -42.32 20.24 37.51
CA LYS A 81 -41.05 20.39 38.25
C LYS A 81 -41.09 21.58 39.22
N ASP A 82 -41.50 22.76 38.74
CA ASP A 82 -41.44 24.00 39.56
C ASP A 82 -42.82 24.62 39.85
N GLY A 83 -43.90 24.09 39.25
CA GLY A 83 -45.24 24.67 39.34
C GLY A 83 -45.34 26.07 38.70
N SER A 84 -44.41 26.40 37.80
CA SER A 84 -44.32 27.61 36.99
C SER A 84 -45.00 27.40 35.63
N ASP A 85 -45.11 28.48 34.84
CA ASP A 85 -45.59 28.44 33.45
C ASP A 85 -46.98 27.79 33.29
N LEU A 86 -47.96 28.42 33.97
CA LEU A 86 -49.37 28.04 33.91
C LEU A 86 -50.00 28.63 32.64
N ALA A 87 -50.36 27.76 31.71
CA ALA A 87 -51.23 28.08 30.58
C ALA A 87 -52.65 27.57 30.85
N TYR A 88 -53.65 28.31 30.41
CA TYR A 88 -55.04 27.86 30.44
C TYR A 88 -55.71 28.12 29.10
N PHE A 89 -56.74 27.33 28.80
CA PHE A 89 -57.60 27.51 27.64
C PHE A 89 -59.05 27.28 28.05
N ASP A 90 -59.90 28.27 27.80
CA ASP A 90 -61.32 28.33 28.18
C ASP A 90 -62.25 28.55 26.97
N GLY A 91 -61.76 28.25 25.76
CA GLY A 91 -62.49 28.48 24.51
C GLY A 91 -63.60 27.47 24.17
N LEU A 92 -63.88 26.49 25.04
CA LEU A 92 -64.88 25.43 24.79
C LEU A 92 -66.20 25.70 25.52
N GLN A 93 -67.32 25.37 24.87
CA GLN A 93 -68.66 25.46 25.46
C GLN A 93 -69.08 24.13 26.12
N ASP A 94 -68.62 23.00 25.57
CA ASP A 94 -68.92 21.65 26.05
C ASP A 94 -67.82 21.11 26.98
N THR A 95 -68.15 20.10 27.80
CA THR A 95 -67.21 19.47 28.74
C THR A 95 -66.14 18.65 28.02
N ILE A 96 -64.90 18.73 28.49
CA ILE A 96 -63.77 17.98 27.95
C ILE A 96 -63.86 16.53 28.44
N LEU A 97 -63.87 15.57 27.51
CA LEU A 97 -63.92 14.14 27.77
C LEU A 97 -62.54 13.48 27.75
N ALA A 98 -61.63 13.99 26.92
CA ALA A 98 -60.28 13.45 26.79
C ALA A 98 -59.30 14.50 26.26
N VAL A 99 -58.02 14.31 26.64
CA VAL A 99 -56.91 15.19 26.28
C VAL A 99 -55.73 14.34 25.81
N ALA A 100 -55.10 14.69 24.68
CA ALA A 100 -53.89 14.03 24.19
C ALA A 100 -52.89 15.03 23.59
N LEU A 101 -51.59 14.69 23.59
CA LEU A 101 -50.53 15.48 22.95
C LEU A 101 -49.92 14.67 21.81
N ILE A 102 -49.73 15.29 20.64
CA ILE A 102 -49.27 14.62 19.42
C ILE A 102 -48.21 15.48 18.71
N LYS A 103 -47.23 14.83 18.07
CA LYS A 103 -46.25 15.51 17.19
C LYS A 103 -46.81 15.74 15.78
N PRO A 104 -46.68 16.95 15.21
CA PRO A 104 -47.16 17.24 13.85
C PRO A 104 -46.37 16.46 12.78
N LYS A 105 -47.03 16.13 11.66
CA LYS A 105 -46.35 15.53 10.50
C LYS A 105 -45.37 16.53 9.86
N PRO A 106 -44.16 16.10 9.45
CA PRO A 106 -43.18 16.99 8.83
C PRO A 106 -43.74 17.59 7.53
N GLY A 107 -43.63 18.92 7.40
CA GLY A 107 -44.08 19.66 6.21
C GLY A 107 -45.56 20.10 6.19
N VAL A 108 -46.35 19.78 7.22
CA VAL A 108 -47.79 20.16 7.28
C VAL A 108 -48.02 21.48 8.03
N PHE A 109 -47.32 21.69 9.14
CA PHE A 109 -47.42 22.90 9.97
C PHE A 109 -46.14 23.73 9.88
N LYS A 110 -46.24 25.02 10.25
CA LYS A 110 -45.08 25.90 10.34
C LYS A 110 -44.12 25.39 11.45
N PRO A 111 -42.79 25.53 11.28
CA PRO A 111 -41.80 24.92 12.16
C PRO A 111 -41.83 25.40 13.63
N TYR A 112 -42.52 26.51 13.92
CA TYR A 112 -42.69 27.00 15.29
C TYR A 112 -43.78 26.26 16.09
N ILE A 113 -44.61 25.44 15.44
CA ILE A 113 -45.59 24.57 16.12
C ILE A 113 -44.90 23.23 16.35
N GLU A 114 -44.38 23.04 17.56
CA GLU A 114 -43.62 21.84 17.90
C GLU A 114 -44.52 20.65 18.27
N HIS A 115 -45.67 20.92 18.91
CA HIS A 115 -46.62 19.90 19.36
C HIS A 115 -48.08 20.35 19.11
N LEU A 116 -49.00 19.39 19.04
CA LEU A 116 -50.43 19.59 18.88
C LEU A 116 -51.17 19.02 20.10
N LEU A 117 -52.02 19.83 20.73
CA LEU A 117 -52.87 19.44 21.84
C LEU A 117 -54.27 19.10 21.31
N VAL A 118 -54.70 17.87 21.51
CA VAL A 118 -56.00 17.35 21.10
C VAL A 118 -56.97 17.37 22.29
N LEU A 119 -58.06 18.12 22.16
CA LEU A 119 -59.16 18.16 23.13
C LEU A 119 -60.40 17.53 22.52
N THR A 120 -61.05 16.62 23.24
CA THR A 120 -62.29 15.96 22.78
C THR A 120 -63.46 16.42 23.64
N THR A 121 -64.52 16.94 23.02
CA THR A 121 -65.84 17.19 23.63
C THR A 121 -66.83 16.12 23.14
N PRO A 122 -68.08 16.05 23.66
CA PRO A 122 -69.10 15.12 23.17
C PRO A 122 -69.45 15.33 21.69
N SER A 123 -69.22 16.54 21.18
CA SER A 123 -69.66 16.99 19.86
C SER A 123 -68.51 17.05 18.84
N GLU A 124 -67.29 17.36 19.28
CA GLU A 124 -66.16 17.64 18.40
C GLU A 124 -64.78 17.36 19.03
N LEU A 125 -63.77 17.16 18.19
CA LEU A 125 -62.36 17.06 18.56
C LEU A 125 -61.64 18.30 18.05
N LEU A 126 -61.04 19.08 18.95
CA LEU A 126 -60.26 20.27 18.63
C LEU A 126 -58.76 20.01 18.70
N LEU A 127 -58.03 20.52 17.71
CA LEU A 127 -56.57 20.53 17.64
C LEU A 127 -56.05 21.93 17.92
N LEU A 128 -55.31 22.11 19.01
CA LEU A 128 -54.63 23.35 19.38
C LEU A 128 -53.14 23.25 19.07
N GLY A 129 -52.54 24.32 18.56
CA GLY A 129 -51.10 24.40 18.40
C GLY A 129 -50.43 24.76 19.71
N VAL A 130 -49.38 24.03 20.06
CA VAL A 130 -48.52 24.31 21.21
C VAL A 130 -47.22 24.93 20.70
N THR A 131 -46.90 26.12 21.20
CA THR A 131 -45.67 26.84 20.85
C THR A 131 -44.85 27.11 22.11
N PHE A 132 -43.53 26.99 21.99
CA PHE A 132 -42.58 27.28 23.06
C PHE A 132 -41.88 28.60 22.75
N SER A 133 -42.12 29.62 23.58
CA SER A 133 -41.39 30.89 23.48
C SER A 133 -40.23 30.87 24.49
N GLN A 134 -39.01 31.15 24.06
CA GLN A 134 -37.90 31.42 24.99
C GLN A 134 -38.15 32.77 25.67
N ALA A 135 -38.29 32.78 27.00
CA ALA A 135 -38.33 34.02 27.77
C ALA A 135 -36.94 34.68 27.73
N LEU A 136 -36.91 36.00 27.54
CA LEU A 136 -35.70 36.79 27.26
C LEU A 136 -34.81 37.11 28.50
N GLU A 137 -34.93 36.39 29.62
CA GLU A 137 -34.10 36.63 30.82
C GLU A 137 -33.72 35.30 31.50
N ASP A 138 -32.42 34.95 31.45
CA ASP A 138 -31.57 34.03 32.23
C ASP A 138 -32.09 32.70 32.85
N ASP A 139 -33.35 32.30 32.71
CA ASP A 139 -33.84 30.97 33.08
C ASP A 139 -34.14 30.12 31.84
N SER A 140 -33.54 28.93 31.80
CA SER A 140 -33.68 27.90 30.75
C SER A 140 -35.09 27.27 30.64
N THR A 141 -36.15 28.03 30.89
CA THR A 141 -37.53 27.56 30.86
C THR A 141 -38.26 28.16 29.66
N SER A 142 -38.64 27.30 28.72
CA SER A 142 -39.51 27.69 27.62
C SER A 142 -40.94 27.91 28.14
N CYS A 143 -41.51 29.07 27.88
CA CYS A 143 -42.89 29.42 28.26
C CYS A 143 -43.87 28.81 27.25
N LEU A 144 -44.79 27.97 27.72
CA LEU A 144 -45.77 27.29 26.89
C LEU A 144 -46.93 28.25 26.57
N THR A 145 -47.13 28.55 25.29
CA THR A 145 -48.29 29.31 24.83
C THR A 145 -49.21 28.40 24.01
N LEU A 146 -50.46 28.28 24.44
CA LEU A 146 -51.53 27.65 23.67
C LEU A 146 -52.09 28.70 22.69
N LEU A 147 -52.22 28.33 21.41
CA LEU A 147 -52.84 29.23 20.44
C LEU A 147 -54.33 29.44 20.78
N PRO A 148 -54.85 30.68 20.74
CA PRO A 148 -56.22 31.00 21.16
C PRO A 148 -57.28 30.51 20.18
N GLU A 149 -56.93 30.22 18.92
CA GLU A 149 -57.84 29.65 17.93
C GLU A 149 -57.49 28.17 17.65
N PRO A 150 -58.49 27.27 17.64
CA PRO A 150 -58.28 25.87 17.27
C PRO A 150 -57.85 25.76 15.80
N LEU A 151 -56.76 25.04 15.55
CA LEU A 151 -56.20 24.84 14.21
C LEU A 151 -57.12 23.98 13.32
N PHE A 152 -57.83 23.01 13.91
CA PHE A 152 -58.83 22.15 13.24
C PHE A 152 -59.87 21.64 14.26
N SER A 153 -61.14 21.49 13.83
CA SER A 153 -62.20 20.76 14.55
C SER A 153 -62.66 19.57 13.69
N VAL A 154 -62.75 18.38 14.26
CA VAL A 154 -63.08 17.11 13.57
C VAL A 154 -64.11 16.32 14.39
N ALA A 155 -65.13 15.74 13.75
CA ALA A 155 -66.10 14.87 14.43
C ALA A 155 -65.48 13.48 14.74
N ASN A 156 -65.80 12.91 15.90
CA ASN A 156 -64.98 11.89 16.54
C ASN A 156 -65.48 10.45 16.25
N ASP A 157 -64.85 9.73 15.31
CA ASP A 157 -65.03 8.28 15.13
C ASP A 157 -63.69 7.53 15.16
N GLY A 158 -63.40 6.90 16.32
CA GLY A 158 -62.80 5.55 16.37
C GLY A 158 -61.31 5.34 16.12
N VAL A 159 -60.39 6.07 16.76
CA VAL A 159 -58.95 5.76 16.71
C VAL A 159 -58.35 5.48 18.09
N VAL A 160 -57.72 4.32 18.25
CA VAL A 160 -56.94 3.90 19.44
C VAL A 160 -55.45 3.95 19.10
N LEU A 161 -54.65 4.58 19.96
CA LEU A 161 -53.18 4.68 19.82
C LEU A 161 -52.48 3.61 20.66
N ALA A 162 -51.50 2.91 20.08
CA ALA A 162 -50.67 1.90 20.75
C ALA A 162 -49.22 2.40 20.90
N THR A 163 -48.57 2.05 22.01
CA THR A 163 -47.18 2.42 22.32
C THR A 163 -46.20 1.28 21.99
N GLU A 164 -45.07 1.59 21.37
CA GLU A 164 -44.00 0.63 21.07
C GLU A 164 -43.17 0.20 22.30
N PRO A 165 -42.64 -1.04 22.31
CA PRO A 165 -41.77 -1.54 23.39
C PRO A 165 -40.37 -0.90 23.36
N ARG A 166 -39.84 -0.57 24.54
CA ARG A 166 -38.54 0.11 24.74
C ARG A 166 -37.40 -0.87 25.02
N SER A 167 -36.18 -0.51 24.61
CA SER A 167 -34.94 -1.29 24.82
C SER A 167 -34.50 -1.35 26.31
N PRO A 168 -33.77 -2.41 26.74
CA PRO A 168 -33.39 -2.64 28.14
C PRO A 168 -32.36 -1.64 28.71
N LEU A 169 -32.55 -1.26 29.99
CA LEU A 169 -31.81 -0.23 30.72
C LEU A 169 -30.31 -0.53 30.92
N VAL A 170 -29.94 -1.80 31.07
CA VAL A 170 -28.56 -2.23 31.33
C VAL A 170 -27.63 -1.87 30.15
N VAL A 171 -28.20 -1.71 28.95
CA VAL A 171 -27.44 -1.44 27.72
C VAL A 171 -27.33 0.06 27.43
N THR A 172 -28.25 0.90 27.91
CA THR A 172 -28.28 2.35 27.66
C THR A 172 -27.79 3.21 28.83
N GLN A 173 -27.54 2.62 30.00
CA GLN A 173 -27.15 3.31 31.24
C GLN A 173 -25.95 4.26 31.17
N LEU A 174 -25.05 4.07 30.19
CA LEU A 174 -23.89 4.96 29.95
C LEU A 174 -24.28 6.26 29.22
N HIS A 175 -25.29 6.21 28.37
CA HIS A 175 -25.64 7.28 27.42
C HIS A 175 -26.95 7.99 27.77
N GLN A 176 -27.79 7.38 28.63
CA GLN A 176 -29.07 7.95 29.04
C GLN A 176 -29.02 8.47 30.49
N PRO A 177 -29.65 9.61 30.78
CA PRO A 177 -29.82 10.10 32.15
C PRO A 177 -30.68 9.13 32.99
N PRO A 178 -30.63 9.20 34.33
CA PRO A 178 -31.48 8.39 35.19
C PRO A 178 -32.96 8.60 34.86
N ARG A 179 -33.76 7.53 34.94
CA ARG A 179 -35.19 7.63 34.62
C ARG A 179 -35.91 8.34 35.76
N GLU A 180 -36.63 9.40 35.42
CA GLU A 180 -37.55 10.09 36.32
C GLU A 180 -38.98 9.56 36.08
N LEU A 181 -39.65 9.13 37.14
CA LEU A 181 -41.06 8.77 37.17
C LEU A 181 -41.83 9.89 37.84
N VAL A 182 -42.89 10.37 37.20
CA VAL A 182 -43.76 11.39 37.78
C VAL A 182 -45.07 10.71 38.19
N VAL A 183 -45.37 10.73 39.49
CA VAL A 183 -46.63 10.23 40.04
C VAL A 183 -47.50 11.43 40.37
N LEU A 184 -48.56 11.62 39.60
CA LEU A 184 -49.56 12.65 39.88
C LEU A 184 -50.62 12.08 40.82
N SER A 185 -50.83 12.74 41.95
CA SER A 185 -51.91 12.44 42.90
C SER A 185 -52.75 13.70 43.12
N ALA A 186 -53.94 13.55 43.73
CA ALA A 186 -54.77 14.69 44.12
C ALA A 186 -54.05 15.64 45.12
N ALA A 187 -53.01 15.18 45.82
CA ALA A 187 -52.23 15.97 46.76
C ALA A 187 -51.03 16.69 46.10
N GLY A 188 -50.68 16.37 44.85
CA GLY A 188 -49.52 16.94 44.15
C GLY A 188 -48.81 15.96 43.23
N ALA A 189 -47.78 16.45 42.54
CA ALA A 189 -46.89 15.64 41.72
C ALA A 189 -45.65 15.22 42.53
N HIS A 190 -45.34 13.93 42.50
CA HIS A 190 -44.14 13.35 43.09
C HIS A 190 -43.16 12.95 41.99
N LEU A 191 -41.91 13.41 42.08
CA LEU A 191 -40.83 12.99 41.20
C LEU A 191 -40.03 11.88 41.88
N LEU A 192 -40.01 10.71 41.27
CA LEU A 192 -39.31 9.51 41.74
C LEU A 192 -38.16 9.22 40.77
N THR A 193 -36.94 9.15 41.26
CA THR A 193 -35.76 8.83 40.43
C THR A 193 -35.44 7.34 40.53
N CYS A 194 -35.46 6.63 39.40
CA CYS A 194 -35.04 5.24 39.35
C CYS A 194 -33.51 5.16 39.34
N LEU A 195 -32.93 4.58 40.39
CA LEU A 195 -31.49 4.33 40.47
C LEU A 195 -31.04 3.33 39.40
N ARG A 196 -29.94 3.64 38.69
CA ARG A 196 -29.34 2.71 37.73
C ARG A 196 -28.54 1.63 38.46
N PRO A 197 -28.26 0.46 37.83
CA PRO A 197 -27.42 -0.58 38.43
C PRO A 197 -26.05 -0.07 38.91
N VAL A 198 -25.48 0.92 38.22
CA VAL A 198 -24.23 1.60 38.59
C VAL A 198 -24.38 2.40 39.88
N ASP A 199 -25.48 3.15 40.01
CA ASP A 199 -25.75 3.99 41.18
C ASP A 199 -26.10 3.11 42.39
N GLN A 200 -26.77 1.98 42.17
CA GLN A 200 -27.03 0.95 43.18
C GLN A 200 -25.74 0.32 43.70
N LEU A 201 -24.85 -0.15 42.81
CA LEU A 201 -23.56 -0.71 43.23
C LEU A 201 -22.70 0.36 43.94
N ARG A 202 -22.74 1.61 43.49
CA ARG A 202 -22.09 2.74 44.16
C ARG A 202 -22.61 2.93 45.57
N HIS A 203 -23.92 2.93 45.79
CA HIS A 203 -24.54 3.05 47.11
C HIS A 203 -24.18 1.85 48.01
N LEU A 204 -24.23 0.63 47.48
CA LEU A 204 -23.86 -0.59 48.21
C LEU A 204 -22.38 -0.61 48.63
N LEU A 205 -21.48 -0.03 47.83
CA LEU A 205 -20.05 0.10 48.15
C LEU A 205 -19.74 1.27 49.07
N GLN A 206 -20.60 2.30 49.13
CA GLN A 206 -20.49 3.43 50.05
C GLN A 206 -21.03 3.09 51.45
N ASP A 207 -22.14 2.34 51.52
CA ASP A 207 -22.77 1.91 52.78
C ASP A 207 -22.13 0.64 53.37
N GLY A 208 -21.68 -0.27 52.50
CA GLY A 208 -21.04 -1.53 52.89
C GLY A 208 -19.56 -1.32 53.22
N ARG A 209 -19.05 -2.04 54.22
CA ARG A 209 -17.60 -2.11 54.54
C ARG A 209 -16.80 -2.84 53.45
N GLY A 210 -16.77 -2.30 52.23
CA GLY A 210 -16.00 -2.81 51.09
C GLY A 210 -16.58 -4.06 50.40
N ALA A 211 -15.74 -4.69 49.57
CA ALA A 211 -16.09 -5.78 48.63
C ALA A 211 -16.62 -7.08 49.29
N ASP A 212 -16.59 -7.18 50.61
CA ASP A 212 -16.98 -8.35 51.41
C ASP A 212 -18.46 -8.35 51.83
N SER A 213 -19.21 -7.28 51.55
CA SER A 213 -20.62 -7.16 51.93
C SER A 213 -21.49 -8.26 51.29
N VAL A 214 -22.40 -8.83 52.08
CA VAL A 214 -23.39 -9.83 51.63
C VAL A 214 -24.28 -9.26 50.52
N LEU A 215 -24.63 -7.97 50.61
CA LEU A 215 -25.45 -7.27 49.62
C LEU A 215 -24.76 -7.17 48.26
N VAL A 216 -23.43 -7.06 48.23
CA VAL A 216 -22.66 -7.05 46.98
C VAL A 216 -22.66 -8.46 46.36
N LYS A 217 -22.57 -9.52 47.16
CA LYS A 217 -22.68 -10.90 46.65
C LYS A 217 -24.06 -11.19 46.07
N GLU A 218 -25.12 -10.76 46.77
CA GLU A 218 -26.49 -10.88 46.29
C GLU A 218 -26.68 -10.10 44.97
N PHE A 219 -26.13 -8.88 44.87
CA PHE A 219 -26.14 -8.09 43.64
C PHE A 219 -25.42 -8.80 42.47
N PHE A 220 -24.23 -9.37 42.70
CA PHE A 220 -23.49 -10.13 41.68
C PHE A 220 -24.20 -11.44 41.29
N SER A 221 -24.96 -12.05 42.21
CA SER A 221 -25.78 -13.23 41.90
C SER A 221 -27.06 -12.90 41.12
N ALA A 222 -27.65 -11.73 41.37
CA ALA A 222 -28.90 -11.29 40.73
C ALA A 222 -28.69 -10.76 39.31
N LEU A 223 -27.60 -10.04 39.04
CA LEU A 223 -27.31 -9.47 37.72
C LEU A 223 -26.50 -10.43 36.82
N GLY A 224 -25.94 -11.50 37.40
CA GLY A 224 -24.99 -12.38 36.74
C GLY A 224 -23.55 -11.84 36.78
N SER A 225 -22.57 -12.74 36.85
CA SER A 225 -21.15 -12.40 37.06
C SER A 225 -20.59 -11.47 35.98
N THR A 226 -20.92 -11.71 34.72
CA THR A 226 -20.43 -10.92 33.58
C THR A 226 -20.97 -9.49 33.58
N GLN A 227 -22.27 -9.32 33.86
CA GLN A 227 -22.92 -8.01 33.87
C GLN A 227 -22.51 -7.20 35.10
N ALA A 228 -22.45 -7.83 36.28
CA ALA A 228 -21.98 -7.19 37.50
C ALA A 228 -20.51 -6.76 37.37
N CYS A 229 -19.64 -7.57 36.74
CA CYS A 229 -18.27 -7.17 36.41
C CYS A 229 -18.22 -5.97 35.46
N SER A 230 -19.10 -5.90 34.45
CA SER A 230 -19.15 -4.76 33.52
C SER A 230 -19.58 -3.43 34.19
N VAL A 231 -20.44 -3.51 35.19
CA VAL A 231 -20.88 -2.37 36.02
C VAL A 231 -19.77 -1.97 37.01
N ALA A 232 -19.08 -2.95 37.60
CA ALA A 232 -17.93 -2.71 38.45
C ALA A 232 -16.74 -2.10 37.67
N LEU A 233 -16.52 -2.50 36.42
CA LEU A 233 -15.53 -1.89 35.53
C LEU A 233 -15.80 -0.39 35.33
N LEU A 234 -17.05 -0.01 35.11
CA LEU A 234 -17.42 1.39 34.93
C LEU A 234 -17.07 2.22 36.17
N LEU A 235 -17.42 1.74 37.37
CA LEU A 235 -17.06 2.41 38.63
C LEU A 235 -15.55 2.42 38.90
N ALA A 236 -14.84 1.35 38.51
CA ALA A 236 -13.38 1.27 38.63
C ALA A 236 -12.64 2.24 37.71
N THR A 237 -13.25 2.62 36.58
CA THR A 237 -12.70 3.58 35.61
C THR A 237 -13.06 5.05 35.88
N ASP A 238 -13.94 5.35 36.85
CA ASP A 238 -14.37 6.72 37.17
C ASP A 238 -13.22 7.52 37.81
N PRO A 239 -12.74 8.62 37.20
CA PRO A 239 -11.64 9.43 37.73
C PRO A 239 -12.06 10.41 38.83
N SER A 240 -13.34 10.47 39.23
CA SER A 240 -13.81 11.42 40.24
C SER A 240 -13.12 11.20 41.61
N PRO A 241 -12.59 12.26 42.25
CA PRO A 241 -11.86 12.13 43.53
C PRO A 241 -12.73 11.57 44.65
N ALA A 242 -14.02 11.92 44.69
CA ALA A 242 -15.02 11.37 45.60
C ALA A 242 -15.35 9.89 45.32
N ALA A 243 -15.03 9.39 44.12
CA ALA A 243 -15.23 8.01 43.72
C ALA A 243 -13.98 7.13 43.91
N THR A 244 -12.83 7.67 44.30
CA THR A 244 -11.56 6.91 44.40
C THR A 244 -11.67 5.68 45.33
N GLN A 245 -12.33 5.83 46.49
CA GLN A 245 -12.55 4.72 47.43
C GLN A 245 -13.53 3.68 46.86
N VAL A 246 -14.56 4.14 46.16
CA VAL A 246 -15.54 3.28 45.48
C VAL A 246 -14.90 2.55 44.30
N ALA A 247 -14.02 3.21 43.55
CA ALA A 247 -13.28 2.65 42.42
C ALA A 247 -12.30 1.56 42.87
N GLN A 248 -11.62 1.77 44.01
CA GLN A 248 -10.77 0.75 44.64
C GLN A 248 -11.59 -0.45 45.11
N ALA A 249 -12.73 -0.22 45.78
CA ALA A 249 -13.63 -1.27 46.22
C ALA A 249 -14.26 -2.05 45.03
N ALA A 250 -14.64 -1.35 43.96
CA ALA A 250 -15.14 -1.95 42.72
C ALA A 250 -14.05 -2.78 42.02
N THR A 251 -12.81 -2.31 42.01
CA THR A 251 -11.65 -3.05 41.48
C THR A 251 -11.41 -4.34 42.27
N GLN A 252 -11.52 -4.30 43.60
CA GLN A 252 -11.45 -5.49 44.46
C GLN A 252 -12.59 -6.48 44.18
N CYS A 253 -13.82 -5.98 43.98
CA CYS A 253 -14.95 -6.82 43.57
C CYS A 253 -14.69 -7.50 42.23
N LEU A 254 -14.15 -6.77 41.25
CA LEU A 254 -13.83 -7.28 39.92
C LEU A 254 -12.85 -8.46 39.98
N PHE A 255 -11.74 -8.31 40.71
CA PHE A 255 -10.74 -9.38 40.80
C PHE A 255 -11.25 -10.60 41.57
N ARG A 256 -12.13 -10.41 42.54
CA ARG A 256 -12.64 -11.48 43.39
C ARG A 256 -13.77 -12.28 42.75
N TYR A 257 -14.71 -11.60 42.10
CA TYR A 257 -15.89 -12.23 41.50
C TYR A 257 -15.73 -12.50 40.00
N GLY A 258 -14.78 -11.83 39.33
CA GLY A 258 -14.54 -11.97 37.88
C GLY A 258 -13.47 -12.99 37.48
N SER A 259 -12.58 -13.41 38.41
CA SER A 259 -11.52 -14.39 38.16
C SER A 259 -11.90 -15.84 38.51
N ALA A 260 -13.02 -16.06 39.19
CA ALA A 260 -13.48 -17.39 39.58
C ALA A 260 -14.21 -18.08 38.42
N ALA A 261 -13.78 -19.30 38.08
CA ALA A 261 -14.49 -20.13 37.11
C ALA A 261 -15.94 -20.40 37.56
N PRO A 262 -16.93 -20.45 36.64
CA PRO A 262 -18.34 -20.60 36.98
C PRO A 262 -18.67 -21.86 37.81
N ALA A 263 -17.81 -22.89 37.77
CA ALA A 263 -17.96 -24.12 38.54
C ALA A 263 -17.85 -23.95 40.08
N ALA A 264 -17.10 -22.95 40.57
CA ALA A 264 -16.89 -22.78 42.01
C ALA A 264 -18.09 -22.17 42.75
N LEU A 265 -18.91 -21.36 42.06
CA LEU A 265 -20.12 -20.74 42.61
C LEU A 265 -21.31 -21.71 42.63
N ALA A 266 -21.38 -22.65 41.67
CA ALA A 266 -22.40 -23.69 41.64
C ALA A 266 -22.27 -24.67 42.84
N ALA A 267 -21.04 -24.95 43.28
CA ALA A 267 -20.79 -25.89 44.39
C ALA A 267 -21.37 -25.44 45.74
N SER A 268 -21.53 -24.13 45.96
CA SER A 268 -22.16 -23.60 47.19
C SER A 268 -23.70 -23.64 47.18
N SER A 269 -24.33 -23.95 46.03
CA SER A 269 -25.80 -24.02 45.92
C SER A 269 -26.40 -25.41 46.23
N GLN A 270 -25.56 -26.45 46.42
CA GLN A 270 -26.02 -27.83 46.65
C GLN A 270 -26.20 -28.23 48.13
N LEU A 271 -26.16 -27.29 49.08
CA LEU A 271 -26.39 -27.60 50.51
C LEU A 271 -27.85 -27.42 50.99
N HIS A 272 -28.81 -27.34 50.08
CA HIS A 272 -30.25 -27.41 50.41
C HIS A 272 -31.01 -28.30 49.41
N GLN A 273 -30.77 -29.61 49.47
CA GLN A 273 -31.75 -30.60 49.01
C GLN A 273 -32.05 -31.58 50.13
N SER A 274 -33.05 -31.21 50.93
CA SER A 274 -33.74 -32.12 51.84
C SER A 274 -34.74 -32.98 51.05
N TYR A 275 -34.44 -34.27 50.98
CA TYR A 275 -35.34 -35.42 50.84
C TYR A 275 -36.33 -35.45 49.66
N SER A 276 -36.01 -36.31 48.67
CA SER A 276 -37.02 -37.11 47.97
C SER A 276 -36.52 -38.54 47.79
N PHE A 277 -37.21 -39.47 48.45
CA PHE A 277 -37.05 -40.91 48.35
C PHE A 277 -37.70 -41.41 47.04
N HIS A 278 -36.96 -42.18 46.24
CA HIS A 278 -37.55 -43.06 45.22
C HIS A 278 -37.31 -44.53 45.61
N PRO A 279 -38.33 -45.40 45.60
CA PRO A 279 -38.18 -46.81 45.93
C PRO A 279 -37.74 -47.59 44.69
N THR A 280 -37.04 -48.70 44.94
CA THR A 280 -36.56 -49.72 43.98
C THR A 280 -35.28 -49.36 43.21
N GLN A 281 -34.13 -49.68 43.79
CA GLN A 281 -33.20 -50.67 43.20
C GLN A 281 -32.10 -51.02 44.21
N MET A 282 -31.78 -52.31 44.23
CA MET A 282 -30.99 -53.03 45.24
C MET A 282 -29.49 -52.88 44.95
N SER A 283 -28.70 -52.66 46.00
CA SER A 283 -27.23 -52.53 45.94
C SER A 283 -26.53 -53.88 45.87
N THR A 284 -25.44 -53.98 45.10
CA THR A 284 -24.22 -54.70 45.54
C THR A 284 -22.96 -54.18 44.83
N PRO A 285 -21.80 -54.11 45.53
CA PRO A 285 -20.55 -53.53 45.03
C PRO A 285 -19.51 -54.61 44.66
N ALA A 286 -18.75 -54.39 43.58
CA ALA A 286 -17.46 -55.03 43.27
C ALA A 286 -17.03 -54.49 41.88
N GLY A 287 -15.78 -54.21 41.54
CA GLY A 287 -14.48 -54.37 42.16
C GLY A 287 -13.46 -53.81 41.16
N VAL A 288 -12.30 -53.42 41.66
CA VAL A 288 -11.16 -52.90 40.91
C VAL A 288 -10.69 -53.90 39.84
N GLN A 289 -10.53 -53.47 38.58
CA GLN A 289 -9.46 -53.98 37.72
C GLN A 289 -9.14 -53.08 36.52
N GLN A 290 -7.85 -52.79 36.38
CA GLN A 290 -7.19 -52.24 35.20
C GLN A 290 -7.43 -53.13 33.97
N GLN A 291 -7.62 -52.53 32.79
CA GLN A 291 -6.88 -52.99 31.61
C GLN A 291 -6.78 -51.95 30.50
N GLN A 292 -5.57 -51.86 29.95
CA GLN A 292 -5.24 -51.22 28.69
C GLN A 292 -6.01 -51.88 27.54
N GLY A 293 -6.52 -51.08 26.62
CA GLY A 293 -7.04 -51.53 25.34
C GLY A 293 -6.97 -50.39 24.33
N SER A 294 -6.00 -50.48 23.42
CA SER A 294 -5.92 -49.66 22.21
C SER A 294 -7.02 -50.06 21.23
N ALA A 295 -7.78 -49.09 20.73
CA ALA A 295 -8.61 -49.25 19.55
C ALA A 295 -8.65 -47.96 18.73
N SER A 296 -8.43 -48.17 17.44
CA SER A 296 -8.32 -47.27 16.30
C SER A 296 -9.60 -46.52 15.92
N ASP A 297 -9.38 -45.33 15.36
CA ASP A 297 -10.12 -44.63 14.30
C ASP A 297 -11.62 -44.94 14.10
N SER A 298 -12.46 -43.91 14.23
CA SER A 298 -13.26 -43.36 13.11
C SER A 298 -14.17 -42.19 13.51
N ARG A 299 -13.99 -41.07 12.79
CA ARG A 299 -15.00 -40.08 12.35
C ARG A 299 -15.95 -39.44 13.38
N ALA A 300 -15.76 -38.14 13.58
CA ALA A 300 -16.71 -37.10 13.11
C ALA A 300 -16.05 -35.72 13.22
N VAL A 301 -15.81 -35.05 12.09
CA VAL A 301 -15.53 -33.60 12.06
C VAL A 301 -16.87 -32.91 12.32
N ALA A 302 -17.20 -32.79 13.60
CA ALA A 302 -18.06 -31.73 14.07
C ALA A 302 -17.14 -30.57 14.46
N THR A 303 -17.29 -29.44 13.79
CA THR A 303 -16.69 -28.16 14.18
C THR A 303 -17.35 -27.72 15.50
N GLN A 304 -17.01 -28.41 16.59
CA GLN A 304 -17.21 -27.89 17.93
C GLN A 304 -16.20 -26.75 18.09
N GLN A 305 -16.68 -25.52 17.91
CA GLN A 305 -16.03 -24.37 18.54
C GLN A 305 -15.95 -24.70 20.03
N SER A 306 -14.75 -25.04 20.49
CA SER A 306 -14.41 -25.07 21.89
C SER A 306 -14.69 -23.69 22.48
N THR A 307 -15.88 -23.50 23.04
CA THR A 307 -16.12 -22.44 24.02
C THR A 307 -15.35 -22.83 25.27
N GLU A 308 -14.03 -22.64 25.23
CA GLU A 308 -13.22 -22.58 26.43
C GLU A 308 -13.81 -21.47 27.30
N ASP A 309 -14.18 -21.81 28.53
CA ASP A 309 -14.82 -20.93 29.50
C ASP A 309 -13.96 -19.67 29.75
N SER A 310 -14.17 -18.64 28.93
CA SER A 310 -13.51 -17.35 29.07
C SER A 310 -13.95 -16.73 30.40
N SER A 311 -13.01 -16.12 31.13
CA SER A 311 -13.32 -15.55 32.44
C SER A 311 -14.46 -14.52 32.34
N ALA A 312 -15.27 -14.42 33.41
CA ALA A 312 -16.33 -13.41 33.48
C ALA A 312 -15.76 -11.99 33.33
N LEU A 313 -14.53 -11.78 33.81
CA LEU A 313 -13.76 -10.54 33.64
C LEU A 313 -13.44 -10.28 32.16
N HIS A 314 -12.89 -11.27 31.43
CA HIS A 314 -12.58 -11.15 30.00
C HIS A 314 -13.81 -10.78 29.19
N THR A 315 -14.92 -11.50 29.37
CA THR A 315 -16.18 -11.22 28.66
C THR A 315 -16.76 -9.85 29.04
N SER A 316 -16.63 -9.44 30.30
CA SER A 316 -17.11 -8.13 30.77
C SER A 316 -16.34 -6.94 30.17
N LEU A 317 -15.03 -7.09 29.90
CA LEU A 317 -14.24 -6.06 29.21
C LEU A 317 -14.75 -5.83 27.79
N TYR A 318 -15.08 -6.90 27.07
CA TYR A 318 -15.66 -6.81 25.73
C TYR A 318 -17.05 -6.17 25.73
N LEU A 319 -17.90 -6.53 26.68
CA LEU A 319 -19.22 -5.91 26.83
C LEU A 319 -19.13 -4.43 27.19
N HIS A 320 -18.21 -4.06 28.08
CA HIS A 320 -18.00 -2.67 28.45
C HIS A 320 -17.52 -1.84 27.25
N LEU A 321 -16.56 -2.36 26.48
CA LEU A 321 -16.10 -1.72 25.22
C LEU A 321 -17.23 -1.60 24.19
N ALA A 322 -18.00 -2.67 23.99
CA ALA A 322 -19.13 -2.69 23.06
C ALA A 322 -20.18 -1.62 23.43
N ARG A 323 -20.43 -1.39 24.73
CA ARG A 323 -21.36 -0.36 25.20
C ARG A 323 -20.86 1.05 24.95
N ILE A 324 -19.57 1.33 25.19
CA ILE A 324 -18.98 2.65 24.93
C ILE A 324 -19.09 2.99 23.43
N LEU A 325 -18.79 2.03 22.55
CA LEU A 325 -18.74 2.29 21.10
C LEU A 325 -20.09 2.15 20.41
N ARG A 326 -21.12 1.58 21.06
CA ARG A 326 -22.43 1.27 20.47
C ARG A 326 -23.04 2.38 19.61
N PRO A 327 -23.14 3.65 20.06
CA PRO A 327 -23.80 4.69 19.26
C PRO A 327 -23.04 5.04 17.98
N VAL A 328 -21.73 4.78 17.93
CA VAL A 328 -20.85 5.25 16.85
C VAL A 328 -20.31 4.12 15.96
N TRP A 329 -20.28 2.89 16.48
CA TRP A 329 -19.58 1.78 15.83
C TRP A 329 -20.09 1.45 14.42
N ALA A 330 -21.41 1.49 14.23
CA ALA A 330 -22.07 1.20 12.95
C ALA A 330 -22.68 2.44 12.28
N ALA A 331 -22.54 3.62 12.89
CA ALA A 331 -23.05 4.86 12.33
C ALA A 331 -22.10 5.36 11.22
N PRO A 332 -22.62 5.85 10.08
CA PRO A 332 -21.79 6.48 9.07
C PRO A 332 -21.22 7.80 9.61
N LEU A 333 -19.92 8.02 9.41
CA LEU A 333 -19.21 9.21 9.90
C LEU A 333 -19.65 10.51 9.20
N LEU A 334 -20.21 10.38 7.99
CA LEU A 334 -20.76 11.46 7.19
C LEU A 334 -22.22 11.15 6.81
N PRO A 335 -23.18 12.06 7.04
CA PRO A 335 -24.55 11.88 6.59
C PRO A 335 -24.63 11.96 5.05
N THR A 336 -25.45 11.10 4.44
CA THR A 336 -25.55 10.89 2.98
C THR A 336 -26.67 11.73 2.35
N ASP A 337 -26.91 12.96 2.82
CA ASP A 337 -27.93 13.82 2.23
C ASP A 337 -27.38 14.53 0.98
N PRO A 338 -27.99 14.33 -0.21
CA PRO A 338 -27.50 14.91 -1.47
C PRO A 338 -27.81 16.41 -1.62
N SER A 339 -28.58 17.02 -0.71
CA SER A 339 -29.06 18.41 -0.81
C SER A 339 -28.21 19.47 -0.08
N THR A 340 -27.31 19.08 0.81
CA THR A 340 -26.47 20.00 1.60
C THR A 340 -25.01 19.89 1.20
N GLN A 341 -24.51 20.87 0.44
CA GLN A 341 -23.10 20.96 0.03
C GLN A 341 -22.10 21.29 1.16
N LEU A 342 -22.46 21.06 2.42
CA LEU A 342 -21.61 21.30 3.58
C LEU A 342 -21.67 20.06 4.48
N SER A 343 -20.71 19.16 4.28
CA SER A 343 -20.57 17.90 5.02
C SER A 343 -20.21 18.13 6.48
N GLU A 344 -21.21 18.39 7.31
CA GLU A 344 -21.06 18.33 8.76
C GLU A 344 -20.87 16.88 9.20
N SER A 345 -19.98 16.64 10.17
CA SER A 345 -19.72 15.31 10.70
C SER A 345 -20.91 14.80 11.51
N SER A 346 -21.24 13.51 11.40
CA SER A 346 -22.28 12.87 12.24
C SER A 346 -21.92 12.88 13.73
N LEU A 347 -20.65 13.13 14.07
CA LEU A 347 -20.10 13.20 15.41
C LEU A 347 -19.63 14.62 15.69
N SER A 348 -20.04 15.18 16.82
CA SER A 348 -19.49 16.45 17.31
C SER A 348 -18.09 16.24 17.92
N SER A 349 -17.27 17.30 17.94
CA SER A 349 -15.96 17.27 18.62
C SER A 349 -16.11 16.88 20.10
N GLU A 350 -17.17 17.34 20.77
CA GLU A 350 -17.43 17.05 22.19
C GLU A 350 -17.71 15.57 22.43
N GLU A 351 -18.49 14.92 21.57
CA GLU A 351 -18.76 13.48 21.63
C GLU A 351 -17.49 12.66 21.37
N CYS A 352 -16.65 13.07 20.42
CA CYS A 352 -15.38 12.38 20.16
C CYS A 352 -14.41 12.50 21.34
N VAL A 353 -14.32 13.67 21.98
CA VAL A 353 -13.52 13.87 23.20
C VAL A 353 -14.08 13.06 24.37
N TYR A 354 -15.41 13.02 24.50
CA TYR A 354 -16.09 12.21 25.52
C TYR A 354 -15.76 10.72 25.34
N LEU A 355 -15.91 10.17 24.13
CA LEU A 355 -15.61 8.76 23.84
C LEU A 355 -14.11 8.46 23.99
N ALA A 356 -13.24 9.34 23.50
CA ALA A 356 -11.79 9.21 23.66
C ALA A 356 -11.39 9.12 25.13
N ARG A 357 -12.02 9.93 26.01
CA ARG A 357 -11.78 9.89 27.45
C ARG A 357 -12.16 8.53 28.05
N HIS A 358 -13.31 7.97 27.72
CA HIS A 358 -13.75 6.68 28.26
C HIS A 358 -12.89 5.51 27.76
N VAL A 359 -12.49 5.53 26.48
CA VAL A 359 -11.55 4.56 25.90
C VAL A 359 -10.17 4.67 26.55
N GLU A 360 -9.69 5.89 26.83
CA GLU A 360 -8.42 6.12 27.52
C GLU A 360 -8.45 5.61 28.97
N LEU A 361 -9.53 5.84 29.71
CA LEU A 361 -9.70 5.34 31.07
C LEU A 361 -9.66 3.81 31.12
N LEU A 362 -10.35 3.14 30.17
CA LEU A 362 -10.32 1.68 30.05
C LEU A 362 -8.93 1.17 29.66
N ALA A 363 -8.25 1.81 28.70
CA ALA A 363 -6.90 1.43 28.29
C ALA A 363 -5.87 1.60 29.41
N ARG A 364 -6.01 2.66 30.23
CA ARG A 364 -5.18 2.90 31.42
C ARG A 364 -5.42 1.82 32.47
N PHE A 365 -6.67 1.46 32.75
CA PHE A 365 -7.02 0.41 33.70
C PHE A 365 -6.46 -0.96 33.31
N ILE A 366 -6.53 -1.35 32.03
CA ILE A 366 -5.97 -2.63 31.54
C ILE A 366 -4.43 -2.62 31.60
N GLY A 367 -3.82 -1.47 31.30
CA GLY A 367 -2.37 -1.30 31.29
C GLY A 367 -1.74 -1.27 32.68
N ASN A 368 -2.32 -0.49 33.60
CA ASN A 368 -1.89 -0.29 34.97
C ASN A 368 -3.12 -0.25 35.90
N PRO A 369 -3.65 -1.40 36.35
CA PRO A 369 -4.77 -1.42 37.28
C PRO A 369 -4.35 -0.78 38.62
N PRO A 370 -5.20 0.02 39.29
CA PRO A 370 -4.90 0.54 40.61
C PRO A 370 -4.70 -0.61 41.59
N ASP A 371 -3.58 -0.62 42.31
CA ASP A 371 -3.17 -1.72 43.20
C ASP A 371 -4.25 -2.03 44.26
N GLY A 372 -4.89 -3.18 44.11
CA GLY A 372 -5.82 -3.76 45.07
C GLY A 372 -5.16 -4.83 45.95
N THR A 373 -4.18 -4.41 46.78
CA THR A 373 -3.64 -5.02 48.03
C THR A 373 -3.02 -6.45 48.03
N PRO A 374 -2.15 -6.79 49.02
CA PRO A 374 -1.15 -7.86 48.91
C PRO A 374 -1.72 -9.24 49.26
N SER A 375 -1.53 -10.22 48.38
CA SER A 375 -1.40 -11.61 48.81
C SER A 375 -0.52 -12.39 47.83
N GLN A 376 0.60 -12.85 48.40
CA GLN A 376 1.70 -13.65 47.86
C GLN A 376 2.66 -13.02 46.82
N PRO A 377 3.95 -12.83 47.18
CA PRO A 377 4.99 -12.56 46.20
C PRO A 377 5.24 -13.82 45.34
N PRO A 378 5.50 -13.68 44.03
CA PRO A 378 5.98 -14.78 43.21
C PRO A 378 7.38 -15.21 43.64
N PRO A 379 7.76 -16.50 43.50
CA PRO A 379 9.11 -16.95 43.81
C PRO A 379 10.14 -16.23 42.92
N PRO A 380 11.34 -15.91 43.45
CA PRO A 380 12.34 -15.15 42.71
C PRO A 380 13.11 -16.08 41.78
N THR A 381 12.76 -16.09 40.50
CA THR A 381 13.69 -16.55 39.45
C THR A 381 13.67 -15.61 38.26
N SER A 382 14.78 -14.86 38.14
CA SER A 382 15.41 -14.36 36.93
C SER A 382 14.64 -13.35 36.05
N GLY A 383 14.88 -12.06 36.35
CA GLY A 383 15.28 -11.05 35.37
C GLY A 383 14.25 -10.56 34.35
N SER A 384 13.42 -9.59 34.74
CA SER A 384 13.12 -8.36 33.96
C SER A 384 12.02 -7.58 34.69
N HIS A 385 12.32 -6.36 35.14
CA HIS A 385 11.29 -5.43 35.60
C HIS A 385 10.47 -4.97 34.38
N THR A 386 9.36 -5.65 34.09
CA THR A 386 8.32 -5.14 33.17
C THR A 386 7.00 -5.04 33.93
N ASN A 387 6.33 -3.90 33.78
CA ASN A 387 5.14 -3.46 34.52
C ASN A 387 4.04 -4.53 34.62
N GLY A 388 3.52 -4.75 35.84
CA GLY A 388 2.44 -5.67 36.14
C GLY A 388 1.06 -5.15 35.71
N GLY A 389 0.74 -5.28 34.41
CA GLY A 389 -0.60 -5.02 33.88
C GLY A 389 -1.57 -6.21 34.06
N LEU A 390 -2.85 -6.01 33.74
CA LEU A 390 -3.90 -7.05 33.81
C LEU A 390 -3.54 -8.30 32.96
N VAL A 391 -2.80 -8.10 31.87
CA VAL A 391 -2.29 -9.15 30.97
C VAL A 391 -1.35 -10.14 31.68
N ALA A 392 -0.59 -9.70 32.69
CA ALA A 392 0.31 -10.56 33.45
C ALA A 392 -0.40 -11.39 34.54
N ARG A 393 -1.68 -11.09 34.81
CA ARG A 393 -2.49 -11.72 35.87
C ARG A 393 -3.50 -12.75 35.34
N CYS A 394 -3.55 -12.98 34.03
CA CYS A 394 -4.43 -13.97 33.41
C CYS A 394 -3.90 -15.39 33.61
N SER A 395 -4.80 -16.34 33.86
CA SER A 395 -4.47 -17.75 34.08
C SER A 395 -4.20 -18.52 32.78
N SER A 396 -4.74 -18.05 31.65
CA SER A 396 -4.56 -18.64 30.32
C SER A 396 -3.74 -17.73 29.39
N GLY A 397 -2.80 -18.32 28.64
CA GLY A 397 -2.01 -17.62 27.63
C GLY A 397 -2.85 -17.07 26.47
N ASP A 398 -4.02 -17.64 26.22
CA ASP A 398 -4.93 -17.25 25.15
C ASP A 398 -5.77 -16.03 25.56
N GLU A 399 -6.17 -16.00 26.83
CA GLU A 399 -6.81 -14.85 27.46
C GLU A 399 -5.87 -13.65 27.50
N ALA A 400 -4.60 -13.85 27.88
CA ALA A 400 -3.58 -12.80 27.88
C ALA A 400 -3.35 -12.21 26.48
N ARG A 401 -3.27 -13.05 25.44
CA ARG A 401 -3.17 -12.63 24.03
C ARG A 401 -4.40 -11.85 23.58
N SER A 402 -5.58 -12.30 23.99
CA SER A 402 -6.87 -11.66 23.69
C SER A 402 -6.96 -10.25 24.31
N ILE A 403 -6.59 -10.10 25.59
CA ILE A 403 -6.59 -8.80 26.28
C ILE A 403 -5.50 -7.87 25.71
N ALA A 404 -4.34 -8.41 25.35
CA ALA A 404 -3.30 -7.63 24.67
C ALA A 404 -3.78 -7.09 23.31
N ALA A 405 -4.54 -7.88 22.55
CA ALA A 405 -5.16 -7.45 21.30
C ALA A 405 -6.23 -6.36 21.53
N VAL A 406 -7.06 -6.48 22.58
CA VAL A 406 -8.01 -5.43 22.98
C VAL A 406 -7.28 -4.15 23.36
N LEU A 407 -6.18 -4.24 24.11
CA LEU A 407 -5.40 -3.06 24.48
C LEU A 407 -4.78 -2.38 23.26
N GLN A 408 -4.32 -3.14 22.26
CA GLN A 408 -3.88 -2.59 20.98
C GLN A 408 -5.02 -1.90 20.22
N LEU A 409 -6.20 -2.52 20.18
CA LEU A 409 -7.40 -1.94 19.56
C LEU A 409 -7.82 -0.64 20.26
N LEU A 410 -7.88 -0.61 21.60
CA LEU A 410 -8.21 0.59 22.38
C LEU A 410 -7.23 1.73 22.12
N ARG A 411 -5.93 1.43 22.05
CA ARG A 411 -4.90 2.42 21.71
C ARG A 411 -5.05 2.93 20.28
N HIS A 412 -5.49 2.10 19.35
CA HIS A 412 -5.75 2.53 17.97
C HIS A 412 -7.02 3.40 17.89
N LEU A 413 -8.12 2.96 18.52
CA LEU A 413 -9.38 3.70 18.58
C LEU A 413 -9.23 5.07 19.26
N LEU A 414 -8.42 5.15 20.33
CA LEU A 414 -8.11 6.41 20.98
C LEU A 414 -7.45 7.41 20.01
N GLN A 415 -6.52 6.94 19.18
CA GLN A 415 -5.85 7.78 18.19
C GLN A 415 -6.82 8.22 17.09
N LEU A 416 -7.68 7.32 16.62
CA LEU A 416 -8.69 7.66 15.62
C LEU A 416 -9.70 8.68 16.12
N LEU A 417 -10.20 8.53 17.35
CA LEU A 417 -11.14 9.47 17.95
C LEU A 417 -10.50 10.85 18.17
N ARG A 418 -9.22 10.89 18.58
CA ARG A 418 -8.46 12.15 18.71
C ARG A 418 -8.18 12.80 17.37
N LEU A 419 -7.84 12.01 16.34
CA LEU A 419 -7.67 12.49 14.97
C LEU A 419 -8.98 13.08 14.45
N TRP A 420 -10.10 12.37 14.65
CA TRP A 420 -11.41 12.84 14.21
C TRP A 420 -11.83 14.12 14.92
N ALA A 421 -11.62 14.23 16.24
CA ALA A 421 -11.85 15.48 16.98
C ALA A 421 -11.00 16.64 16.44
N LEU A 422 -9.75 16.36 16.02
CA LEU A 422 -8.87 17.37 15.41
C LEU A 422 -9.38 17.77 14.00
N LEU A 423 -9.91 16.84 13.22
CA LEU A 423 -10.49 17.12 11.90
C LEU A 423 -11.79 17.94 12.02
N THR A 424 -12.67 17.63 12.97
CA THR A 424 -13.92 18.39 13.20
C THR A 424 -13.64 19.84 13.61
N ASN A 425 -12.56 20.09 14.35
CA ASN A 425 -12.17 21.44 14.76
C ASN A 425 -11.56 22.28 13.63
N ASN A 426 -11.06 21.65 12.55
CA ASN A 426 -10.30 22.30 11.49
C ASN A 426 -11.04 22.31 10.14
N GLN A 427 -12.35 22.61 10.14
CA GLN A 427 -13.19 22.73 8.94
C GLN A 427 -13.12 21.47 8.03
N LEU A 428 -13.66 20.37 8.55
CA LEU A 428 -13.78 19.07 7.88
C LEU A 428 -14.18 19.12 6.38
N PRO A 429 -15.14 19.97 5.93
CA PRO A 429 -15.49 20.06 4.51
C PRO A 429 -14.34 20.52 3.59
N ALA A 430 -13.48 21.44 4.06
CA ALA A 430 -12.34 21.93 3.29
C ALA A 430 -11.29 20.83 3.11
N ILE A 431 -11.03 20.05 4.16
CA ILE A 431 -10.08 18.94 4.12
C ILE A 431 -10.60 17.84 3.18
N ILE A 432 -11.89 17.48 3.27
CA ILE A 432 -12.50 16.46 2.40
C ILE A 432 -12.38 16.86 0.92
N SER A 433 -12.56 18.14 0.59
CA SER A 433 -12.45 18.63 -0.78
C SER A 433 -11.04 18.46 -1.39
N GLN A 434 -10.01 18.35 -0.55
CA GLN A 434 -8.62 18.17 -0.99
C GLN A 434 -8.22 16.69 -1.17
N LEU A 435 -9.03 15.74 -0.69
CA LEU A 435 -8.75 14.32 -0.87
C LEU A 435 -8.97 13.86 -2.32
N PRO A 436 -8.26 12.83 -2.80
CA PRO A 436 -8.54 12.15 -4.05
C PRO A 436 -9.99 11.63 -4.13
N THR A 437 -10.58 11.64 -5.34
CA THR A 437 -11.98 11.22 -5.56
C THR A 437 -12.28 9.80 -5.08
N ALA A 438 -11.31 8.87 -5.24
CA ALA A 438 -11.45 7.48 -4.76
C ALA A 438 -11.58 7.39 -3.23
N GLU A 439 -10.82 8.21 -2.49
CA GLU A 439 -10.86 8.22 -1.03
C GLU A 439 -12.07 9.00 -0.50
N GLN A 440 -12.53 10.03 -1.23
CA GLN A 440 -13.80 10.71 -0.94
C GLN A 440 -15.01 9.78 -1.07
N GLU A 441 -15.04 8.92 -2.10
CA GLU A 441 -16.09 7.91 -2.26
C GLU A 441 -16.06 6.87 -1.16
N GLN A 442 -14.87 6.42 -0.76
CA GLN A 442 -14.71 5.53 0.40
C GLN A 442 -15.23 6.21 1.68
N LEU A 443 -14.86 7.48 1.93
CA LEU A 443 -15.27 8.23 3.14
C LEU A 443 -16.79 8.34 3.31
N ARG A 444 -17.58 8.40 2.23
CA ARG A 444 -19.06 8.52 2.28
C ARG A 444 -19.78 7.28 2.83
N GLY A 445 -19.14 6.11 2.79
CA GLY A 445 -19.71 4.85 3.29
C GLY A 445 -19.01 4.29 4.54
N LEU A 446 -17.95 4.94 5.02
CA LEU A 446 -17.13 4.41 6.12
C LEU A 446 -17.81 4.63 7.48
N THR A 447 -17.88 3.53 8.24
CA THR A 447 -18.21 3.54 9.66
C THR A 447 -16.93 3.66 10.50
N LEU A 448 -17.07 4.00 11.79
CA LEU A 448 -15.93 3.98 12.72
C LEU A 448 -15.26 2.60 12.77
N ARG A 449 -16.04 1.52 12.63
CA ARG A 449 -15.53 0.14 12.54
C ARG A 449 -14.57 -0.02 11.37
N ASP A 450 -14.99 0.38 10.18
CA ASP A 450 -14.23 0.16 8.96
C ASP A 450 -12.95 1.02 8.93
N LEU A 451 -13.00 2.21 9.56
CA LEU A 451 -11.84 3.07 9.80
C LEU A 451 -10.82 2.40 10.73
N ALA A 452 -11.28 1.75 11.80
CA ALA A 452 -10.43 1.09 12.79
C ALA A 452 -9.79 -0.22 12.33
N LEU A 453 -10.43 -0.94 11.40
CA LEU A 453 -9.95 -2.25 10.94
C LEU A 453 -9.18 -2.16 9.62
N SER A 454 -9.60 -1.28 8.71
CA SER A 454 -9.09 -1.23 7.33
C SER A 454 -8.76 0.18 6.82
N GLY A 455 -9.02 1.23 7.61
CA GLY A 455 -8.92 2.62 7.16
C GLY A 455 -7.55 3.29 7.32
N SER A 456 -6.45 2.54 7.43
CA SER A 456 -5.12 3.12 7.67
C SER A 456 -4.63 4.02 6.53
N SER A 457 -4.98 3.71 5.28
CA SER A 457 -4.70 4.54 4.11
C SER A 457 -5.47 5.85 4.14
N VAL A 458 -6.77 5.79 4.40
CA VAL A 458 -7.67 6.95 4.49
C VAL A 458 -7.24 7.86 5.66
N CYS A 459 -6.86 7.30 6.80
CA CYS A 459 -6.33 8.08 7.92
C CYS A 459 -5.05 8.82 7.54
N ARG A 460 -4.14 8.18 6.80
CA ARG A 460 -2.88 8.81 6.34
C ARG A 460 -3.15 9.91 5.32
N ALA A 461 -4.09 9.69 4.41
CA ALA A 461 -4.52 10.72 3.46
C ALA A 461 -5.20 11.91 4.13
N LEU A 462 -6.08 11.68 5.11
CA LEU A 462 -6.71 12.74 5.91
C LEU A 462 -5.66 13.57 6.68
N VAL A 463 -4.63 12.91 7.24
CA VAL A 463 -3.52 13.62 7.91
C VAL A 463 -2.73 14.46 6.91
N MET A 464 -2.43 13.93 5.72
CA MET A 464 -1.72 14.69 4.68
C MET A 464 -2.55 15.86 4.15
N ALA A 465 -3.84 15.65 3.87
CA ALA A 465 -4.75 16.71 3.43
C ALA A 465 -4.92 17.79 4.50
N LEU A 466 -4.96 17.43 5.78
CA LEU A 466 -4.95 18.40 6.87
C LEU A 466 -3.65 19.22 6.87
N LEU A 467 -2.48 18.59 6.71
CA LEU A 467 -1.22 19.33 6.61
C LEU A 467 -1.18 20.25 5.39
N ASP A 468 -1.68 19.78 4.25
CA ASP A 468 -1.74 20.55 3.00
C ASP A 468 -2.73 21.71 3.06
N SER A 469 -3.87 21.57 3.76
CA SER A 469 -4.80 22.68 3.96
C SER A 469 -4.16 23.83 4.73
N PHE A 470 -3.32 23.54 5.73
CA PHE A 470 -2.56 24.56 6.44
C PHE A 470 -1.40 25.14 5.62
N ASN A 471 -0.85 24.39 4.67
CA ASN A 471 0.18 24.88 3.75
C ASN A 471 -0.43 25.82 2.69
N SER A 472 -1.62 25.50 2.19
CA SER A 472 -2.33 26.27 1.16
C SER A 472 -2.85 27.62 1.67
N ASP A 473 -3.18 27.74 2.96
CA ASP A 473 -3.72 28.98 3.54
C ASP A 473 -2.66 30.09 3.68
N ARG A 474 -1.37 29.79 3.42
CA ARG A 474 -0.29 30.77 3.36
C ARG A 474 -0.36 31.69 2.14
N ASP A 475 -1.11 31.28 1.10
CA ASP A 475 -1.17 31.96 -0.20
C ASP A 475 -2.37 32.92 -0.34
N ARG A 476 -3.30 32.94 0.64
CA ARG A 476 -4.37 33.95 0.69
C ARG A 476 -4.01 35.08 1.63
N SER A 477 -3.59 36.19 1.03
CA SER A 477 -3.53 37.51 1.66
C SER A 477 -4.91 37.96 2.14
N LEU A 478 -5.37 37.50 3.32
CA LEU A 478 -6.38 38.23 4.09
C LEU A 478 -6.07 38.10 5.59
N PRO A 479 -5.89 39.23 6.30
CA PRO A 479 -5.55 39.20 7.72
C PRO A 479 -6.83 38.90 8.50
N ARG A 480 -6.97 37.68 9.01
CA ARG A 480 -7.89 37.43 10.12
C ARG A 480 -7.11 37.32 11.42
N TYR A 481 -7.51 38.19 12.34
CA TYR A 481 -7.12 38.26 13.73
C TYR A 481 -7.06 36.87 14.38
N HIS A 482 -5.85 36.37 14.65
CA HIS A 482 -5.34 36.08 15.99
C HIS A 482 -3.89 35.62 15.82
N GLY A 483 -2.99 36.27 16.56
CA GLY A 483 -1.55 36.05 16.46
C GLY A 483 -1.14 34.72 17.08
N ASP A 484 -1.00 33.71 16.23
CA ASP A 484 -0.12 32.57 16.49
C ASP A 484 0.72 32.33 15.23
N GLU A 485 2.01 32.68 15.29
CA GLU A 485 3.05 32.23 14.34
C GLU A 485 3.31 30.72 14.42
N ALA A 486 2.29 29.92 14.75
CA ALA A 486 2.42 28.57 15.25
C ALA A 486 1.37 27.61 14.66
N SER A 487 1.07 27.67 13.36
CA SER A 487 0.04 26.79 12.77
C SER A 487 0.55 25.38 12.46
N VAL A 488 1.61 25.18 11.66
CA VAL A 488 1.98 23.80 11.25
C VAL A 488 2.85 23.03 12.25
N SER A 489 3.77 23.71 12.95
CA SER A 489 4.65 23.05 13.93
C SER A 489 3.87 22.62 15.18
N THR A 490 2.86 23.40 15.60
CA THR A 490 1.96 23.06 16.70
C THR A 490 1.05 21.91 16.33
N ILE A 491 0.49 21.90 15.12
CA ILE A 491 -0.35 20.80 14.64
C ILE A 491 0.47 19.52 14.45
N SER A 492 1.69 19.59 13.91
CA SER A 492 2.60 18.43 13.83
C SER A 492 2.96 17.90 15.23
N ARG A 493 3.11 18.78 16.24
CA ARG A 493 3.28 18.39 17.64
C ARG A 493 2.02 17.78 18.24
N GLN A 494 0.84 18.32 17.94
CA GLN A 494 -0.46 17.80 18.36
C GLN A 494 -0.78 16.45 17.72
N LEU A 495 -0.45 16.24 16.44
CA LEU A 495 -0.55 14.95 15.76
C LEU A 495 0.41 13.93 16.37
N ARG A 496 1.63 14.35 16.72
CA ARG A 496 2.62 13.48 17.39
C ARG A 496 2.18 13.07 18.81
N SER A 497 1.57 13.99 19.58
CA SER A 497 1.07 13.68 20.93
C SER A 497 -0.25 12.92 20.91
N SER A 498 -1.10 13.17 19.91
CA SER A 498 -2.43 12.57 19.83
C SER A 498 -2.45 11.23 19.11
N CYS A 499 -1.59 11.03 18.10
CA CYS A 499 -1.61 9.89 17.18
C CYS A 499 -0.21 9.29 16.85
N PRO A 500 0.53 8.75 17.83
CA PRO A 500 1.90 8.27 17.62
C PRO A 500 2.04 7.04 16.70
N SER A 501 1.00 6.20 16.54
CA SER A 501 1.04 5.05 15.62
C SER A 501 0.67 5.43 14.19
N LEU A 502 -0.10 6.51 14.00
CA LEU A 502 -0.55 6.99 12.69
C LEU A 502 0.41 8.04 12.10
N TYR A 503 1.04 8.87 12.94
CA TYR A 503 2.00 9.91 12.53
C TYR A 503 3.31 9.77 13.29
N ARG A 504 4.32 9.19 12.62
CA ARG A 504 5.64 8.93 13.21
C ARG A 504 6.54 10.17 13.18
N ALA A 505 7.63 10.14 13.93
CA ALA A 505 8.65 11.20 13.88
C ALA A 505 9.24 11.37 12.47
N GLU A 506 9.38 10.26 11.74
CA GLU A 506 9.78 10.18 10.33
C GLU A 506 8.81 10.93 9.40
N ASP A 507 7.50 10.75 9.59
CA ASP A 507 6.47 11.44 8.80
C ASP A 507 6.50 12.95 9.02
N ALA A 508 6.86 13.38 10.25
CA ALA A 508 7.03 14.80 10.57
C ALA A 508 8.28 15.43 9.94
N GLN A 509 9.35 14.65 9.78
CA GLN A 509 10.54 15.10 9.05
C GLN A 509 10.25 15.18 7.55
N LEU A 510 9.48 14.23 7.00
CA LEU A 510 9.03 14.27 5.59
C LEU A 510 8.11 15.44 5.29
N SER A 511 7.16 15.75 6.18
CA SER A 511 6.28 16.91 6.01
C SER A 511 7.07 18.23 6.11
N ALA A 512 8.00 18.35 7.06
CA ALA A 512 8.90 19.48 7.16
C ALA A 512 9.80 19.62 5.91
N ALA A 513 10.33 18.51 5.37
CA ALA A 513 11.11 18.53 4.14
C ALA A 513 10.26 18.98 2.94
N SER A 514 9.01 18.50 2.83
CA SER A 514 8.07 18.90 1.77
C SER A 514 7.74 20.40 1.86
N GLN A 515 7.60 20.94 3.07
CA GLN A 515 7.42 22.37 3.30
C GLN A 515 8.64 23.20 2.89
N LEU A 516 9.84 22.73 3.20
CA LEU A 516 11.07 23.38 2.75
C LEU A 516 11.16 23.39 1.23
N ILE A 517 10.83 22.26 0.56
CA ILE A 517 10.78 22.17 -0.90
C ILE A 517 9.77 23.16 -1.49
N LEU A 518 8.56 23.26 -0.92
CA LEU A 518 7.55 24.22 -1.36
C LEU A 518 8.02 25.67 -1.16
N SER A 519 8.60 25.99 0.00
CA SER A 519 9.15 27.32 0.28
C SER A 519 10.32 27.68 -0.65
N ALA A 520 11.14 26.70 -1.04
CA ALA A 520 12.23 26.86 -1.98
C ALA A 520 11.75 27.12 -3.41
N ARG A 521 10.53 26.72 -3.79
CA ARG A 521 9.95 27.09 -5.09
C ARG A 521 9.60 28.57 -5.17
N THR A 522 9.16 29.15 -4.05
CA THR A 522 8.72 30.55 -3.94
C THR A 522 9.83 31.54 -3.60
N ALA A 523 11.02 31.06 -3.22
CA ALA A 523 12.13 31.93 -2.81
C ALA A 523 12.73 32.69 -4.02
N ALA A 524 13.03 33.97 -3.80
CA ALA A 524 13.46 34.90 -4.86
C ALA A 524 14.94 34.75 -5.24
N SER A 525 15.81 34.29 -4.32
CA SER A 525 17.26 34.17 -4.55
C SER A 525 17.65 32.72 -4.87
N PRO A 526 18.50 32.44 -5.88
CA PRO A 526 18.91 31.09 -6.22
C PRO A 526 19.76 30.42 -5.11
N ALA A 527 20.52 31.20 -4.35
CA ALA A 527 21.34 30.67 -3.25
C ALA A 527 20.50 30.19 -2.07
N ASP A 528 19.45 30.93 -1.69
CA ASP A 528 18.54 30.52 -0.62
C ASP A 528 17.68 29.32 -1.05
N ARG A 529 17.36 29.23 -2.36
CA ARG A 529 16.71 28.06 -2.95
C ARG A 529 17.56 26.81 -2.81
N ASP A 530 18.82 26.86 -3.24
CA ASP A 530 19.73 25.72 -3.16
C ASP A 530 20.01 25.32 -1.71
N ALA A 531 20.13 26.29 -0.78
CA ALA A 531 20.27 26.03 0.64
C ALA A 531 19.03 25.34 1.25
N ALA A 532 17.82 25.78 0.89
CA ALA A 532 16.57 25.18 1.33
C ALA A 532 16.37 23.76 0.76
N PHE A 533 16.73 23.54 -0.52
CA PHE A 533 16.73 22.21 -1.11
C PHE A 533 17.75 21.28 -0.44
N ALA A 534 18.96 21.77 -0.14
CA ALA A 534 19.97 21.00 0.58
C ALA A 534 19.49 20.60 1.99
N GLN A 535 18.85 21.51 2.72
CA GLN A 535 18.24 21.23 4.02
C GLN A 535 17.08 20.24 3.93
N ALA A 536 16.25 20.32 2.89
CA ALA A 536 15.18 19.35 2.67
C ALA A 536 15.76 17.94 2.39
N VAL A 537 16.82 17.84 1.58
CA VAL A 537 17.50 16.58 1.28
C VAL A 537 18.14 15.98 2.54
N THR A 538 18.76 16.78 3.42
CA THR A 538 19.33 16.26 4.68
C THR A 538 18.26 15.75 5.63
N LEU A 539 17.10 16.41 5.72
CA LEU A 539 15.95 15.91 6.48
C LEU A 539 15.44 14.58 5.92
N CYS A 540 15.30 14.47 4.59
CA CYS A 540 14.89 13.22 3.94
C CYS A 540 15.91 12.08 4.16
N LYS A 541 17.22 12.39 4.17
CA LYS A 541 18.27 11.41 4.50
C LYS A 541 18.20 10.91 5.96
N GLY A 542 17.73 11.75 6.88
CA GLY A 542 17.56 11.40 8.29
C GLY A 542 16.39 10.43 8.57
N VAL A 543 15.43 10.35 7.66
CA VAL A 543 14.25 9.46 7.77
C VAL A 543 14.58 8.00 7.45
N GLY A 544 15.60 7.73 6.64
CA GLY A 544 16.05 6.38 6.35
C GLY A 544 15.30 5.67 5.20
N GLY A 545 15.11 4.35 5.31
CA GLY A 545 14.56 3.50 4.25
C GLY A 545 13.05 3.65 3.96
N CYS A 546 12.31 4.31 4.84
CA CYS A 546 10.85 4.48 4.80
C CYS A 546 10.38 5.66 3.93
N VAL A 547 11.30 6.41 3.33
CA VAL A 547 11.00 7.57 2.48
C VAL A 547 10.28 7.13 1.19
N ASN A 548 9.21 7.85 0.83
CA ASN A 548 8.61 7.77 -0.50
C ASN A 548 9.47 8.55 -1.51
N VAL A 549 10.47 7.87 -2.07
CA VAL A 549 11.43 8.47 -3.01
C VAL A 549 10.73 9.05 -4.24
N ALA A 550 9.70 8.38 -4.78
CA ALA A 550 9.02 8.86 -5.99
C ALA A 550 8.28 10.19 -5.78
N GLY A 551 7.55 10.33 -4.66
CA GLY A 551 6.83 11.55 -4.33
C GLY A 551 7.77 12.74 -4.09
N VAL A 552 8.82 12.54 -3.28
CA VAL A 552 9.80 13.59 -2.99
C VAL A 552 10.62 13.94 -4.23
N ALA A 553 10.99 12.96 -5.05
CA ALA A 553 11.69 13.19 -6.31
C ALA A 553 10.88 14.04 -7.29
N ALA A 554 9.57 13.77 -7.44
CA ALA A 554 8.69 14.60 -8.26
C ALA A 554 8.62 16.05 -7.73
N GLN A 555 8.59 16.23 -6.40
CA GLN A 555 8.61 17.56 -5.79
C GLN A 555 9.96 18.29 -6.01
N LEU A 556 11.09 17.59 -5.91
CA LEU A 556 12.43 18.14 -6.17
C LEU A 556 12.64 18.49 -7.65
N ALA A 557 12.20 17.62 -8.56
CA ALA A 557 12.25 17.82 -10.00
C ALA A 557 11.44 19.06 -10.42
N GLY A 558 10.22 19.22 -9.88
CA GLY A 558 9.43 20.44 -10.09
C GLY A 558 10.05 21.71 -9.48
N GLY A 559 11.03 21.58 -8.58
CA GLY A 559 11.83 22.68 -8.05
C GLY A 559 13.14 22.96 -8.80
N GLY A 560 13.51 22.10 -9.76
CA GLY A 560 14.74 22.18 -10.55
C GLY A 560 15.98 21.56 -9.90
N CYS A 561 15.86 20.93 -8.72
CA CYS A 561 16.99 20.37 -7.99
C CYS A 561 17.19 18.88 -8.31
N TYR A 562 17.82 18.60 -9.46
CA TYR A 562 18.06 17.23 -9.92
C TYR A 562 19.29 16.56 -9.29
N THR A 563 20.28 17.36 -8.87
CA THR A 563 21.47 16.89 -8.17
C THR A 563 21.13 16.33 -6.78
N GLY A 564 20.30 17.07 -6.02
CA GLY A 564 19.79 16.62 -4.72
C GLY A 564 18.89 15.38 -4.81
N LEU A 565 18.18 15.20 -5.93
CA LEU A 565 17.36 14.01 -6.19
C LEU A 565 18.23 12.76 -6.35
N VAL A 566 19.28 12.82 -7.16
CA VAL A 566 20.20 11.69 -7.37
C VAL A 566 20.90 11.32 -6.06
N ASP A 567 21.40 12.32 -5.33
CA ASP A 567 22.04 12.13 -4.02
C ASP A 567 21.07 11.52 -2.98
N LEU A 568 19.81 11.97 -2.93
CA LEU A 568 18.79 11.38 -2.06
C LEU A 568 18.50 9.92 -2.44
N ALA A 569 18.26 9.64 -3.72
CA ALA A 569 17.90 8.31 -4.18
C ALA A 569 19.03 7.28 -3.95
N LEU A 570 20.29 7.68 -4.18
CA LEU A 570 21.46 6.84 -3.88
C LEU A 570 21.64 6.63 -2.37
N SER A 571 21.47 7.67 -1.56
CA SER A 571 21.55 7.56 -0.10
C SER A 571 20.46 6.65 0.48
N VAL A 572 19.21 6.77 0.00
CA VAL A 572 18.10 5.92 0.45
C VAL A 572 18.30 4.47 -0.03
N ALA A 573 18.82 4.26 -1.24
CA ALA A 573 19.17 2.92 -1.74
C ALA A 573 20.24 2.24 -0.86
N ALA A 574 21.25 2.99 -0.41
CA ALA A 574 22.27 2.49 0.52
C ALA A 574 21.68 2.16 1.91
N GLN A 575 20.78 3.00 2.44
CA GLN A 575 20.12 2.79 3.74
C GLN A 575 19.12 1.62 3.72
N ARG A 576 18.46 1.35 2.57
CA ARG A 576 17.55 0.20 2.42
C ARG A 576 18.27 -1.15 2.41
N ASP A 577 19.58 -1.15 2.11
CA ASP A 577 20.41 -2.36 2.06
C ASP A 577 21.82 -2.03 2.58
N GLU A 578 21.91 -1.86 3.91
CA GLU A 578 23.16 -1.55 4.62
C GLU A 578 24.19 -2.69 4.50
N GLU A 579 23.72 -3.92 4.32
CA GLU A 579 24.57 -5.12 4.22
C GLU A 579 25.05 -5.43 2.79
N GLY A 580 24.55 -4.70 1.78
CA GLY A 580 24.91 -4.91 0.37
C GLY A 580 24.44 -6.25 -0.21
N ARG A 581 23.36 -6.83 0.32
CA ARG A 581 22.81 -8.13 -0.10
C ARG A 581 22.35 -8.10 -1.55
N ALA A 582 21.89 -6.94 -2.05
CA ALA A 582 21.46 -6.79 -3.44
C ALA A 582 22.62 -7.02 -4.43
N LEU A 583 23.84 -6.59 -4.08
CA LEU A 583 25.02 -6.76 -4.93
C LEU A 583 25.43 -8.22 -5.00
N LEU A 584 25.39 -8.93 -3.87
CA LEU A 584 25.67 -10.36 -3.80
C LEU A 584 24.65 -11.17 -4.62
N PHE A 585 23.37 -10.83 -4.49
CA PHE A 585 22.30 -11.44 -5.29
C PHE A 585 22.50 -11.24 -6.80
N TYR A 586 22.94 -10.05 -7.21
CA TYR A 586 23.25 -9.76 -8.61
C TYR A 586 24.45 -10.54 -9.12
N LYS A 587 25.58 -10.55 -8.39
CA LYS A 587 26.80 -11.29 -8.76
C LYS A 587 26.58 -12.81 -8.77
N ALA A 588 25.67 -13.32 -7.96
CA ALA A 588 25.28 -14.74 -7.94
C ALA A 588 24.37 -15.17 -9.11
N GLY A 589 24.02 -14.26 -10.04
CA GLY A 589 23.18 -14.59 -11.20
C GLY A 589 21.69 -14.66 -10.90
N ARG A 590 21.20 -13.93 -9.89
CA ARG A 590 19.77 -13.85 -9.50
C ARG A 590 19.14 -15.22 -9.15
N PRO A 591 19.65 -15.93 -8.13
CA PRO A 591 19.10 -17.23 -7.73
C PRO A 591 17.66 -17.08 -7.20
N SER A 592 16.73 -17.91 -7.68
CA SER A 592 15.30 -17.86 -7.29
C SER A 592 15.04 -18.21 -5.82
N HIS A 593 15.96 -18.89 -5.14
CA HIS A 593 15.82 -19.32 -3.74
C HIS A 593 16.13 -18.22 -2.70
N ASP A 594 16.81 -17.13 -3.08
CA ASP A 594 17.17 -16.05 -2.15
C ASP A 594 16.12 -14.94 -2.13
N THR A 595 15.09 -15.13 -1.31
CA THR A 595 13.99 -14.17 -1.15
C THR A 595 14.44 -12.85 -0.49
N LYS A 596 15.45 -12.91 0.38
CA LYS A 596 15.97 -11.73 1.09
C LYS A 596 16.85 -10.88 0.17
N GLY A 597 17.72 -11.51 -0.62
CA GLY A 597 18.49 -10.83 -1.66
C GLY A 597 17.60 -10.26 -2.77
N HIS A 598 16.56 -10.99 -3.19
CA HIS A 598 15.58 -10.50 -4.16
C HIS A 598 14.80 -9.28 -3.65
N ALA A 599 14.36 -9.29 -2.38
CA ALA A 599 13.67 -8.14 -1.78
C ALA A 599 14.59 -6.91 -1.74
N ALA A 600 15.85 -7.05 -1.29
CA ALA A 600 16.82 -5.96 -1.27
C ALA A 600 17.16 -5.43 -2.67
N PHE A 601 17.25 -6.32 -3.66
CA PHE A 601 17.44 -5.92 -5.06
C PHE A 601 16.26 -5.11 -5.59
N THR A 602 15.03 -5.56 -5.32
CA THR A 602 13.80 -4.89 -5.77
C THR A 602 13.68 -3.49 -5.18
N THR A 603 13.92 -3.33 -3.87
CA THR A 603 13.82 -2.04 -3.18
C THR A 603 14.88 -1.03 -3.63
N ARG A 604 16.08 -1.49 -4.05
CA ARG A 604 17.10 -0.63 -4.69
C ARG A 604 16.71 -0.25 -6.12
N MET A 605 16.20 -1.20 -6.89
CA MET A 605 15.75 -0.94 -8.27
C MET A 605 14.61 0.09 -8.32
N GLU A 606 13.72 0.10 -7.33
CA GLU A 606 12.70 1.16 -7.19
C GLU A 606 13.32 2.56 -7.10
N CYS A 607 14.38 2.72 -6.30
CA CYS A 607 15.09 4.01 -6.18
C CYS A 607 15.75 4.41 -7.50
N TYR A 608 16.43 3.49 -8.18
CA TYR A 608 17.08 3.79 -9.46
C TYR A 608 16.05 4.06 -10.57
N ARG A 609 14.90 3.38 -10.56
CA ARG A 609 13.80 3.63 -11.51
C ARG A 609 13.36 5.09 -11.49
N VAL A 610 13.27 5.69 -10.31
CA VAL A 610 12.92 7.11 -10.15
C VAL A 610 13.97 8.01 -10.81
N ILE A 611 15.27 7.71 -10.67
CA ILE A 611 16.34 8.46 -11.33
C ILE A 611 16.20 8.35 -12.85
N MET A 612 16.00 7.13 -13.39
CA MET A 612 15.87 6.90 -14.83
C MET A 612 14.63 7.58 -15.42
N GLU A 613 13.51 7.59 -14.70
CA GLU A 613 12.27 8.23 -15.12
C GLU A 613 12.46 9.74 -15.31
N HIS A 614 13.12 10.42 -14.37
CA HIS A 614 13.41 11.84 -14.48
C HIS A 614 14.52 12.15 -15.51
N LEU A 615 15.52 11.27 -15.67
CA LEU A 615 16.48 11.35 -16.78
C LEU A 615 15.77 11.25 -18.14
N ALA A 616 14.81 10.34 -18.28
CA ALA A 616 14.01 10.18 -19.49
C ALA A 616 13.20 11.45 -19.80
N GLN A 617 12.55 12.03 -18.78
CA GLN A 617 11.78 13.27 -18.91
C GLN A 617 12.68 14.41 -19.38
N LEU A 618 13.84 14.62 -18.75
CA LEU A 618 14.76 15.70 -19.12
C LEU A 618 15.34 15.53 -20.53
N MET A 619 15.66 14.29 -20.92
CA MET A 619 16.16 13.99 -22.26
C MET A 619 15.06 14.00 -23.35
N GLY A 620 13.78 13.84 -22.98
CA GLY A 620 12.65 14.05 -23.90
C GLY A 620 12.34 15.54 -24.09
N SER A 621 12.51 16.33 -23.04
CA SER A 621 12.21 17.78 -23.00
C SER A 621 13.26 18.64 -23.72
N SER A 622 14.50 18.15 -23.86
CA SER A 622 15.64 18.90 -24.42
C SER A 622 15.56 19.21 -25.92
N SER A 623 14.45 18.89 -26.59
CA SER A 623 14.27 19.09 -28.04
C SER A 623 13.59 20.42 -28.40
N GLY A 624 13.14 21.21 -27.42
CA GLY A 624 12.41 22.46 -27.67
C GLY A 624 12.59 23.51 -26.58
N SER A 625 12.98 24.71 -27.01
CA SER A 625 13.15 25.95 -26.25
C SER A 625 14.45 26.10 -25.45
N GLY A 626 15.25 27.08 -25.87
CA GLY A 626 16.41 27.56 -25.13
C GLY A 626 15.98 28.46 -23.96
N GLY A 627 16.82 28.47 -22.92
CA GLY A 627 16.78 29.50 -21.87
C GLY A 627 16.64 28.96 -20.45
N GLN A 628 17.75 28.48 -19.90
CA GLN A 628 18.22 28.56 -18.49
C GLN A 628 18.89 27.24 -18.09
N GLU A 629 20.14 27.36 -17.63
CA GLU A 629 20.98 26.29 -17.11
C GLU A 629 20.43 25.76 -15.76
N LEU A 630 19.24 25.14 -15.80
CA LEU A 630 18.79 24.24 -14.74
C LEU A 630 19.42 22.87 -15.03
N SER A 631 20.28 22.42 -14.11
CA SER A 631 20.98 21.12 -14.03
C SER A 631 20.87 20.21 -15.28
N SER A 632 21.93 20.15 -16.08
CA SER A 632 21.98 19.34 -17.29
C SER A 632 21.84 17.83 -17.01
N PRO A 633 21.26 17.05 -17.94
CA PRO A 633 21.21 15.59 -17.82
C PRO A 633 22.61 14.96 -17.67
N ALA A 634 23.64 15.62 -18.21
CA ALA A 634 25.04 15.22 -18.06
C ALA A 634 25.50 15.24 -16.59
N SER A 635 25.08 16.24 -15.80
CA SER A 635 25.47 16.35 -14.38
C SER A 635 24.90 15.22 -13.53
N MET A 636 23.65 14.79 -13.79
CA MET A 636 23.06 13.64 -13.11
C MET A 636 23.76 12.33 -13.48
N MET A 637 24.02 12.11 -14.77
CA MET A 637 24.73 10.90 -15.23
C MET A 637 26.15 10.84 -14.64
N GLU A 638 26.85 11.97 -14.58
CA GLU A 638 28.16 12.07 -13.97
C GLU A 638 28.12 11.77 -12.46
N MET A 639 27.11 12.27 -11.74
CA MET A 639 26.94 11.97 -10.32
C MET A 639 26.71 10.49 -10.05
N VAL A 640 25.89 9.81 -10.88
CA VAL A 640 25.70 8.36 -10.78
C VAL A 640 27.01 7.60 -11.06
N CYS A 641 27.81 8.03 -12.04
CA CYS A 641 29.08 7.37 -12.35
C CYS A 641 30.21 7.67 -11.37
N ARG A 642 30.16 8.79 -10.65
CA ARG A 642 31.02 9.06 -9.49
C ARG A 642 30.58 8.31 -8.24
N SER A 643 29.33 7.84 -8.17
CA SER A 643 28.85 7.08 -7.02
C SER A 643 29.54 5.72 -6.93
N GLY A 644 29.84 5.26 -5.70
CA GLY A 644 30.47 3.96 -5.47
C GLY A 644 29.52 2.76 -5.61
N ASP A 645 28.27 2.98 -6.05
CA ASP A 645 27.26 1.95 -6.14
C ASP A 645 27.28 1.26 -7.51
N GLU A 646 27.90 0.09 -7.58
CA GLU A 646 28.02 -0.72 -8.80
C GLU A 646 26.64 -1.03 -9.43
N LEU A 647 25.59 -1.26 -8.62
CA LEU A 647 24.26 -1.58 -9.14
C LEU A 647 23.58 -0.38 -9.79
N ALA A 648 23.77 0.82 -9.24
CA ALA A 648 23.24 2.05 -9.84
C ALA A 648 23.89 2.32 -11.20
N GLN A 649 25.22 2.16 -11.28
CA GLN A 649 25.99 2.30 -12.52
C GLN A 649 25.54 1.28 -13.58
N VAL A 650 25.43 0.00 -13.20
CA VAL A 650 24.95 -1.07 -14.08
C VAL A 650 23.53 -0.80 -14.58
N SER A 651 22.63 -0.36 -13.69
CA SER A 651 21.24 -0.04 -14.05
C SER A 651 21.16 1.14 -15.03
N LEU A 652 22.01 2.16 -14.86
CA LEU A 652 22.12 3.28 -15.79
C LEU A 652 22.59 2.83 -17.17
N ILE A 653 23.64 1.99 -17.21
CA ILE A 653 24.19 1.46 -18.46
C ILE A 653 23.13 0.61 -19.17
N GLN A 654 22.46 -0.30 -18.45
CA GLN A 654 21.40 -1.12 -19.02
C GLN A 654 20.27 -0.26 -19.60
N TRP A 655 19.80 0.74 -18.86
CA TRP A 655 18.75 1.64 -19.33
C TRP A 655 19.15 2.45 -20.58
N LEU A 656 20.40 2.92 -20.66
CA LEU A 656 20.91 3.62 -21.84
C LEU A 656 21.03 2.69 -23.07
N LEU A 657 21.37 1.42 -22.85
CA LEU A 657 21.39 0.42 -23.92
C LEU A 657 19.98 0.06 -24.40
N ASP A 658 19.05 -0.14 -23.47
CA ASP A 658 17.64 -0.44 -23.78
C ASP A 658 16.98 0.72 -24.54
N SER A 659 17.40 1.97 -24.28
CA SER A 659 16.95 3.15 -25.02
C SER A 659 17.69 3.41 -26.35
N GLY A 660 18.62 2.53 -26.75
CA GLY A 660 19.36 2.62 -28.01
C GLY A 660 20.42 3.72 -28.07
N ARG A 661 20.83 4.31 -26.94
CA ARG A 661 21.73 5.46 -26.88
C ARG A 661 23.19 5.04 -26.68
N THR A 662 23.72 4.28 -27.64
CA THR A 662 25.08 3.71 -27.56
C THR A 662 26.16 4.77 -27.44
N ASP A 663 26.02 5.91 -28.11
CA ASP A 663 27.04 6.97 -28.12
C ASP A 663 27.17 7.66 -26.75
N GLN A 664 26.06 7.75 -26.01
CA GLN A 664 26.06 8.29 -24.65
C GLN A 664 26.67 7.31 -23.65
N VAL A 665 26.36 6.00 -23.77
CA VAL A 665 27.05 4.95 -22.98
C VAL A 665 28.55 5.01 -23.23
N LEU A 666 28.94 5.10 -24.50
CA LEU A 666 30.33 5.20 -24.86
C LEU A 666 30.95 6.47 -24.30
N ALA A 667 30.23 7.60 -24.27
CA ALA A 667 30.74 8.87 -23.73
C ALA A 667 31.08 8.82 -22.23
N LEU A 668 30.34 8.03 -21.46
CA LEU A 668 30.45 7.95 -20.01
C LEU A 668 31.79 7.36 -19.53
N GLN A 669 32.31 7.88 -18.43
CA GLN A 669 33.49 7.36 -17.73
C GLN A 669 33.03 6.69 -16.43
N CYS A 670 32.42 5.50 -16.54
CA CYS A 670 31.93 4.75 -15.37
C CYS A 670 32.84 3.52 -15.13
N PRO A 671 33.37 3.32 -13.91
CA PRO A 671 34.25 2.19 -13.60
C PRO A 671 33.62 0.81 -13.85
N ALA A 672 32.31 0.66 -13.60
CA ALA A 672 31.61 -0.61 -13.80
C ALA A 672 31.32 -0.95 -15.28
N LEU A 673 31.58 -0.03 -16.23
CA LEU A 673 31.21 -0.21 -17.63
C LEU A 673 31.95 -1.38 -18.29
N GLU A 674 33.26 -1.50 -18.06
CA GLU A 674 34.03 -2.64 -18.57
C GLU A 674 33.58 -3.97 -17.95
N GLY A 675 33.33 -3.97 -16.65
CA GLY A 675 32.87 -5.16 -15.93
C GLY A 675 31.50 -5.63 -16.43
N PHE A 676 30.59 -4.69 -16.70
CA PHE A 676 29.27 -4.97 -17.23
C PHE A 676 29.31 -5.51 -18.67
N LEU A 677 30.11 -4.91 -19.55
CA LEU A 677 30.21 -5.35 -20.95
C LEU A 677 30.87 -6.73 -21.10
N LYS A 678 31.74 -7.12 -20.15
CA LYS A 678 32.37 -8.44 -20.08
C LYS A 678 31.47 -9.50 -19.41
N ALA A 679 30.45 -9.10 -18.64
CA ALA A 679 29.66 -10.02 -17.84
C ALA A 679 28.72 -10.91 -18.71
N PRO A 680 28.52 -12.19 -18.32
CA PRO A 680 27.53 -13.09 -18.95
C PRO A 680 26.09 -12.63 -18.68
N PRO A 681 25.09 -12.92 -19.55
CA PRO A 681 25.00 -14.09 -20.44
C PRO A 681 25.45 -13.92 -21.89
N THR A 682 25.50 -12.69 -22.43
CA THR A 682 26.06 -12.43 -23.77
C THR A 682 27.00 -11.23 -23.69
N PRO A 683 28.33 -11.44 -23.74
CA PRO A 683 29.27 -10.33 -23.71
C PRO A 683 29.00 -9.42 -24.91
N ARG A 684 28.71 -8.14 -24.66
CA ARG A 684 28.43 -7.15 -25.72
C ARG A 684 29.75 -6.66 -26.31
N LEU A 685 30.46 -7.58 -26.98
CA LEU A 685 31.75 -7.31 -27.59
C LEU A 685 31.69 -6.17 -28.62
N ASP A 686 30.56 -6.02 -29.31
CA ASP A 686 30.29 -4.95 -30.29
C ASP A 686 30.45 -3.53 -29.73
N LEU A 687 30.13 -3.34 -28.46
CA LEU A 687 30.24 -2.04 -27.78
C LEU A 687 31.57 -1.91 -27.06
N LEU A 688 32.12 -3.04 -26.58
CA LEU A 688 33.38 -3.07 -25.85
C LEU A 688 34.57 -2.62 -26.72
N TRP A 689 34.64 -3.04 -27.98
CA TRP A 689 35.75 -2.62 -28.85
C TRP A 689 35.68 -1.12 -29.18
N ARG A 690 34.48 -0.54 -29.32
CA ARG A 690 34.28 0.91 -29.54
C ARG A 690 34.70 1.73 -28.32
N LEU A 691 34.44 1.20 -27.12
CA LEU A 691 34.91 1.80 -25.87
C LEU A 691 36.43 1.81 -25.80
N TYR A 692 37.08 0.70 -26.14
CA TYR A 692 38.54 0.61 -26.16
C TYR A 692 39.18 1.51 -27.22
N GLU A 693 38.57 1.64 -28.40
CA GLU A 693 39.00 2.58 -29.43
C GLU A 693 38.95 4.04 -28.92
N ARG A 694 37.87 4.42 -28.24
CA ARG A 694 37.73 5.77 -27.66
C ARG A 694 38.71 6.03 -26.52
N ASN A 695 38.97 5.02 -25.68
CA ASN A 695 39.94 5.09 -24.58
C ASN A 695 41.40 4.99 -25.06
N LYS A 696 41.64 4.85 -26.38
CA LYS A 696 42.96 4.65 -27.02
C LYS A 696 43.66 3.34 -26.61
N GLU A 697 42.91 2.36 -26.12
CA GLU A 697 43.40 1.02 -25.80
C GLU A 697 43.31 0.09 -27.03
N TYR A 698 44.04 0.42 -28.09
CA TYR A 698 43.88 -0.25 -29.38
C TYR A 698 44.20 -1.75 -29.36
N TYR A 699 45.09 -2.20 -28.48
CA TYR A 699 45.39 -3.64 -28.31
C TYR A 699 44.19 -4.43 -27.77
N ASN A 700 43.49 -3.89 -26.77
CA ASN A 700 42.28 -4.49 -26.21
C ASN A 700 41.13 -4.45 -27.22
N ALA A 701 41.02 -3.38 -28.01
CA ALA A 701 40.08 -3.28 -29.13
C ALA A 701 40.32 -4.35 -30.19
N ALA A 702 41.58 -4.55 -30.61
CA ALA A 702 41.94 -5.57 -31.59
C ALA A 702 41.64 -6.99 -31.08
N ARG A 703 41.95 -7.28 -29.81
CA ARG A 703 41.66 -8.58 -29.19
C ARG A 703 40.16 -8.85 -29.10
N THR A 704 39.36 -7.85 -28.78
CA THR A 704 37.89 -7.99 -28.70
C THR A 704 37.26 -8.15 -30.08
N LEU A 705 37.75 -7.46 -31.11
CA LEU A 705 37.36 -7.68 -32.50
C LEU A 705 37.74 -9.07 -33.01
N ALA A 706 38.91 -9.59 -32.64
CA ALA A 706 39.31 -10.96 -32.96
C ALA A 706 38.39 -12.00 -32.32
N LEU A 707 38.04 -11.81 -31.04
CA LEU A 707 37.06 -12.66 -30.34
C LEU A 707 35.68 -12.59 -30.98
N LEU A 708 35.25 -11.41 -31.46
CA LEU A 708 33.98 -11.23 -32.16
C LEU A 708 33.97 -11.96 -33.51
N ALA A 709 35.08 -11.93 -34.24
CA ALA A 709 35.23 -12.66 -35.50
C ALA A 709 35.19 -14.19 -35.30
N ASP A 710 35.68 -14.68 -34.15
CA ASP A 710 35.68 -16.10 -33.80
C ASP A 710 34.31 -16.62 -33.32
N GLN A 711 33.37 -15.75 -32.91
CA GLN A 711 32.06 -16.19 -32.41
C GLN A 711 31.18 -16.77 -33.55
N PRO A 712 30.63 -18.00 -33.38
CA PRO A 712 29.78 -18.61 -34.39
C PRO A 712 28.39 -17.96 -34.44
N GLY A 713 27.89 -17.73 -35.65
CA GLY A 713 26.48 -17.37 -35.92
C GLY A 713 26.02 -15.94 -35.64
N SER A 714 26.85 -15.05 -35.08
CA SER A 714 26.45 -13.67 -34.75
C SER A 714 26.66 -12.66 -35.88
N THR A 715 27.56 -12.94 -36.84
CA THR A 715 28.04 -11.98 -37.85
C THR A 715 28.24 -12.69 -39.18
N CYS A 716 27.96 -11.98 -40.29
CA CYS A 716 28.23 -12.53 -41.61
C CYS A 716 29.74 -12.52 -41.92
N LEU A 717 30.20 -13.38 -42.82
CA LEU A 717 31.61 -13.52 -43.18
C LEU A 717 32.22 -12.19 -43.68
N ARG A 718 31.43 -11.36 -44.37
CA ARG A 718 31.86 -10.02 -44.80
C ARG A 718 32.15 -9.10 -43.62
N GLU A 719 31.26 -9.07 -42.63
CA GLU A 719 31.46 -8.32 -41.39
C GLU A 719 32.67 -8.84 -40.61
N ARG A 720 32.93 -10.16 -40.61
CA ARG A 720 34.15 -10.72 -40.00
C ARG A 720 35.42 -10.25 -40.68
N VAL A 721 35.46 -10.21 -42.02
CA VAL A 721 36.61 -9.67 -42.76
C VAL A 721 36.79 -8.18 -42.42
N GLU A 722 35.70 -7.42 -42.29
CA GLU A 722 35.75 -6.03 -41.86
C GLU A 722 36.28 -5.91 -40.42
N GLN A 723 35.78 -6.71 -39.48
CA GLN A 723 36.23 -6.76 -38.09
C GLN A 723 37.71 -7.09 -37.98
N LEU A 724 38.20 -8.10 -38.71
CA LEU A 724 39.61 -8.46 -38.77
C LEU A 724 40.45 -7.34 -39.41
N SER A 725 39.94 -6.69 -40.45
CA SER A 725 40.61 -5.54 -41.06
C SER A 725 40.73 -4.35 -40.10
N ARG A 726 39.68 -4.09 -39.31
CA ARG A 726 39.67 -3.04 -38.28
C ARG A 726 40.56 -3.41 -37.10
N ALA A 727 40.61 -4.68 -36.71
CA ALA A 727 41.52 -5.18 -35.69
C ALA A 727 42.98 -4.95 -36.10
N LEU A 728 43.34 -5.24 -37.36
CA LEU A 728 44.66 -4.95 -37.90
C LEU A 728 44.95 -3.44 -37.93
N MET A 729 43.99 -2.61 -38.31
CA MET A 729 44.14 -1.15 -38.25
C MET A 729 44.40 -0.68 -36.80
N CYS A 730 43.65 -1.18 -35.82
CA CYS A 730 43.88 -0.88 -34.40
C CYS A 730 45.27 -1.33 -33.93
N LEU A 731 45.72 -2.53 -34.31
CA LEU A 731 47.08 -2.99 -34.00
C LEU A 731 48.14 -2.11 -34.66
N SER A 732 47.97 -1.76 -35.94
CA SER A 732 48.93 -0.89 -36.64
C SER A 732 49.02 0.52 -36.04
N ALA A 733 47.96 0.97 -35.38
CA ALA A 733 47.92 2.24 -34.65
C ALA A 733 48.53 2.15 -33.24
N CYS A 734 48.83 0.95 -32.72
CA CYS A 734 49.59 0.80 -31.48
C CYS A 734 51.06 1.18 -31.68
N GLU A 735 51.60 1.99 -30.77
CA GLU A 735 53.04 2.30 -30.72
C GLU A 735 53.90 1.15 -30.12
N MET A 736 53.26 0.08 -29.65
CA MET A 736 53.88 -1.07 -28.96
C MET A 736 54.50 -2.09 -29.93
N ASN A 737 55.45 -1.66 -30.76
CA ASN A 737 56.09 -2.48 -31.80
C ASN A 737 57.21 -3.43 -31.31
N THR A 738 57.52 -3.50 -30.01
CA THR A 738 58.72 -4.19 -29.50
C THR A 738 58.47 -5.54 -28.82
N ALA A 739 57.22 -5.94 -28.61
CA ALA A 739 56.90 -7.23 -27.98
C ALA A 739 56.69 -8.33 -29.04
N THR A 740 57.37 -9.47 -28.89
CA THR A 740 57.21 -10.62 -29.80
C THR A 740 55.77 -11.15 -29.83
N ALA A 741 55.08 -11.14 -28.69
CA ALA A 741 53.66 -11.52 -28.62
C ALA A 741 52.74 -10.59 -29.44
N PHE A 742 53.15 -9.33 -29.68
CA PHE A 742 52.40 -8.40 -30.51
C PHE A 742 52.60 -8.72 -32.00
N THR A 743 53.83 -9.00 -32.42
CA THR A 743 54.12 -9.40 -33.81
C THR A 743 53.48 -10.73 -34.16
N ASP A 744 53.52 -11.70 -33.23
CA ASP A 744 52.89 -13.01 -33.41
C ASP A 744 51.36 -12.88 -33.54
N PHE A 745 50.74 -12.02 -32.71
CA PHE A 745 49.30 -11.76 -32.80
C PHE A 745 48.90 -11.04 -34.10
N LEU A 746 49.73 -10.11 -34.58
CA LEU A 746 49.51 -9.42 -35.85
C LEU A 746 49.52 -10.42 -37.02
N LEU A 747 50.57 -11.25 -37.10
CA LEU A 747 50.68 -12.29 -38.14
C LEU A 747 49.48 -13.23 -38.11
N HIS A 748 49.08 -13.68 -36.92
CA HIS A 748 47.90 -14.54 -36.75
C HIS A 748 46.60 -13.89 -37.26
N LEU A 749 46.40 -12.58 -37.05
CA LEU A 749 45.23 -11.88 -37.58
C LEU A 749 45.30 -11.67 -39.10
N GLU A 750 46.49 -11.45 -39.66
CA GLU A 750 46.70 -11.39 -41.11
C GLU A 750 46.35 -12.72 -41.77
N GLU A 751 46.89 -13.83 -41.24
CA GLU A 751 46.59 -15.19 -41.71
C GLU A 751 45.09 -15.48 -41.63
N LYS A 752 44.45 -15.20 -40.48
CA LYS A 752 43.00 -15.37 -40.30
C LYS A 752 42.19 -14.55 -41.31
N LYS A 753 42.61 -13.33 -41.61
CA LYS A 753 41.93 -12.47 -42.58
C LYS A 753 42.05 -13.01 -43.99
N GLU A 754 43.20 -13.57 -44.38
CA GLU A 754 43.35 -14.21 -45.68
C GLU A 754 42.48 -15.48 -45.78
N VAL A 755 42.42 -16.31 -44.73
CA VAL A 755 41.49 -17.45 -44.69
C VAL A 755 40.03 -17.00 -44.84
N ALA A 756 39.62 -15.96 -44.12
CA ALA A 756 38.27 -15.40 -44.21
C ALA A 756 37.95 -14.87 -45.62
N ARG A 757 38.91 -14.26 -46.31
CA ARG A 757 38.77 -13.82 -47.71
C ARG A 757 38.63 -15.00 -48.67
N VAL A 758 39.45 -16.03 -48.51
CA VAL A 758 39.36 -17.26 -49.32
C VAL A 758 38.01 -17.93 -49.11
N GLN A 759 37.54 -18.01 -47.86
CA GLN A 759 36.22 -18.54 -47.54
C GLN A 759 35.09 -17.70 -48.18
N LEU A 760 35.24 -16.37 -48.27
CA LEU A 760 34.28 -15.49 -48.95
C LEU A 760 34.26 -15.76 -50.45
N MET A 761 35.42 -15.95 -51.08
CA MET A 761 35.49 -16.35 -52.48
C MET A 761 34.83 -17.72 -52.73
N VAL A 762 35.04 -18.68 -51.83
CA VAL A 762 34.37 -19.99 -51.89
C VAL A 762 32.86 -19.82 -51.76
N LEU A 763 32.38 -18.99 -50.83
CA LEU A 763 30.95 -18.73 -50.66
C LEU A 763 30.32 -18.10 -51.90
N GLU A 764 30.99 -17.12 -52.53
CA GLU A 764 30.53 -16.53 -53.79
C GLU A 764 30.53 -17.54 -54.94
N GLY A 765 31.56 -18.39 -55.03
CA GLY A 765 31.66 -19.46 -56.03
C GLY A 765 30.57 -20.53 -55.86
N VAL A 766 30.32 -20.97 -54.62
CA VAL A 766 29.28 -21.93 -54.27
C VAL A 766 27.88 -21.35 -54.55
N ARG A 767 27.68 -20.05 -54.27
CA ARG A 767 26.45 -19.33 -54.61
C ARG A 767 26.23 -19.28 -56.12
N ALA A 768 27.28 -19.01 -56.91
CA ALA A 768 27.21 -19.00 -58.36
C ALA A 768 26.91 -20.39 -58.96
N ALA A 769 27.38 -21.46 -58.30
CA ALA A 769 27.11 -22.85 -58.67
C ALA A 769 25.69 -23.35 -58.29
N GLY A 770 24.89 -22.54 -57.58
CA GLY A 770 23.49 -22.86 -57.26
C GLY A 770 23.30 -23.83 -56.09
N ALA A 771 24.17 -23.79 -55.09
CA ALA A 771 24.13 -24.68 -53.92
C ALA A 771 22.96 -24.43 -52.95
N ASP A 772 22.68 -25.43 -52.10
CA ASP A 772 21.64 -25.40 -51.07
C ASP A 772 21.88 -24.31 -50.01
N GLU A 773 20.81 -23.68 -49.54
CA GLU A 773 20.85 -22.61 -48.53
C GLU A 773 21.51 -23.03 -47.20
N THR A 774 21.40 -24.31 -46.84
CA THR A 774 22.03 -24.89 -45.65
C THR A 774 23.55 -24.91 -45.74
N THR A 775 24.10 -25.12 -46.94
CA THR A 775 25.56 -25.09 -47.18
C THR A 775 26.10 -23.67 -47.15
N MET A 776 25.33 -22.71 -47.66
CA MET A 776 25.63 -21.28 -47.58
C MET A 776 25.64 -20.79 -46.12
N GLN A 777 24.64 -21.19 -45.33
CA GLN A 777 24.60 -20.86 -43.90
C GLN A 777 25.77 -21.48 -43.13
N ARG A 778 26.18 -22.72 -43.45
CA ARG A 778 27.37 -23.34 -42.84
C ARG A 778 28.65 -22.54 -43.14
N LEU A 779 28.85 -22.13 -44.39
CA LEU A 779 30.00 -21.29 -44.79
C LEU A 779 29.97 -19.90 -44.15
N ASP A 780 28.79 -19.33 -43.88
CA ASP A 780 28.65 -18.02 -43.24
C ASP A 780 28.77 -18.11 -41.70
N SER A 781 28.45 -19.27 -41.12
CA SER A 781 28.32 -19.43 -39.67
C SER A 781 29.62 -19.35 -38.86
N SER A 782 30.77 -19.77 -39.40
CA SER A 782 32.06 -19.78 -38.69
C SER A 782 33.25 -19.78 -39.65
N LEU A 783 34.43 -19.32 -39.21
CA LEU A 783 35.67 -19.54 -39.94
C LEU A 783 36.02 -21.03 -39.94
N LEU A 784 36.27 -21.58 -41.12
CA LEU A 784 36.52 -23.01 -41.32
C LEU A 784 38.00 -23.27 -41.60
N ASP A 785 38.46 -24.47 -41.24
CA ASP A 785 39.82 -24.90 -41.55
C ASP A 785 40.02 -25.05 -43.06
N ILE A 786 41.21 -24.72 -43.53
CA ILE A 786 41.56 -24.67 -44.95
C ILE A 786 41.33 -26.03 -45.65
N THR A 787 41.60 -27.13 -44.96
CA THR A 787 41.35 -28.50 -45.46
C THR A 787 39.86 -28.77 -45.65
N THR A 788 39.01 -28.32 -44.72
CA THR A 788 37.56 -28.48 -44.82
C THR A 788 36.98 -27.64 -45.95
N LEU A 789 37.50 -26.43 -46.18
CA LEU A 789 37.15 -25.59 -47.32
C LEU A 789 37.50 -26.28 -48.65
N TYR A 790 38.63 -26.97 -48.71
CA TYR A 790 39.05 -27.70 -49.90
C TYR A 790 38.16 -28.92 -50.17
N GLU A 791 38.06 -29.84 -49.22
CA GLU A 791 37.41 -31.15 -49.42
C GLU A 791 35.87 -31.07 -49.47
N GLN A 792 35.26 -30.25 -48.62
CA GLN A 792 33.79 -30.23 -48.47
C GLN A 792 33.10 -29.21 -49.38
N PHE A 793 33.83 -28.22 -49.91
CA PHE A 793 33.25 -27.13 -50.71
C PHE A 793 33.97 -26.91 -52.03
N ALA A 794 35.29 -26.77 -52.06
CA ALA A 794 35.97 -26.47 -53.32
C ALA A 794 35.97 -27.69 -54.28
N GLU A 795 36.17 -28.91 -53.77
CA GLU A 795 36.17 -30.16 -54.55
C GLU A 795 34.79 -30.51 -55.12
N PRO A 796 33.70 -30.58 -54.33
CA PRO A 796 32.40 -31.06 -54.81
C PRO A 796 31.75 -30.13 -55.84
N TYR A 797 31.99 -28.82 -55.72
CA TYR A 797 31.44 -27.81 -56.63
C TYR A 797 32.37 -27.48 -57.79
N GLY A 798 33.54 -28.13 -57.91
CA GLY A 798 34.46 -27.92 -59.02
C GLY A 798 35.06 -26.50 -59.09
N LEU A 799 35.23 -25.82 -57.95
CA LEU A 799 35.66 -24.41 -57.92
C LEU A 799 37.18 -24.27 -58.04
N TRP A 800 37.73 -24.45 -59.25
CA TRP A 800 39.18 -24.51 -59.47
C TRP A 800 39.93 -23.22 -59.09
N ARG A 801 39.32 -22.05 -59.34
CA ARG A 801 39.89 -20.74 -58.94
C ARG A 801 40.00 -20.61 -57.41
N CYS A 802 39.02 -21.15 -56.68
CA CYS A 802 39.04 -21.16 -55.22
C CYS A 802 40.04 -22.18 -54.68
N LYS A 803 40.16 -23.37 -55.32
CA LYS A 803 41.20 -24.36 -54.96
C LYS A 803 42.61 -23.78 -55.05
N LEU A 804 42.91 -23.02 -56.10
CA LEU A 804 44.20 -22.34 -56.24
C LEU A 804 44.43 -21.32 -55.13
N ALA A 805 43.40 -20.54 -54.77
CA ALA A 805 43.48 -19.58 -53.66
C ALA A 805 43.69 -20.25 -52.30
N ILE A 806 43.01 -21.37 -52.05
CA ILE A 806 43.20 -22.22 -50.87
C ILE A 806 44.63 -22.75 -50.78
N VAL A 807 45.16 -23.30 -51.87
CA VAL A 807 46.52 -23.85 -51.95
C VAL A 807 47.58 -22.76 -51.73
N ALA A 808 47.36 -21.57 -52.28
CA ALA A 808 48.22 -20.41 -52.05
C ALA A 808 48.19 -19.93 -50.59
N CYS A 809 47.01 -19.91 -49.97
CA CYS A 809 46.85 -19.56 -48.55
C CYS A 809 47.50 -20.59 -47.61
N ALA A 810 47.47 -21.88 -47.97
CA ALA A 810 48.09 -22.95 -47.19
C ALA A 810 49.62 -23.04 -47.34
N GLY A 811 50.22 -22.33 -48.30
CA GLY A 811 51.65 -22.42 -48.58
C GLY A 811 52.08 -23.70 -49.33
N HIS A 812 51.14 -24.48 -49.87
CA HIS A 812 51.43 -25.73 -50.58
C HIS A 812 51.86 -25.46 -52.03
N SER A 813 53.16 -25.59 -52.32
CA SER A 813 53.75 -25.28 -53.63
C SER A 813 54.02 -26.50 -54.51
N GLU A 814 53.21 -27.56 -54.40
CA GLU A 814 53.42 -28.77 -55.21
C GLU A 814 53.16 -28.48 -56.71
N PRO A 815 54.17 -28.58 -57.58
CA PRO A 815 54.09 -28.08 -58.95
C PRO A 815 53.11 -28.89 -59.81
N GLN A 816 52.96 -30.19 -59.56
CA GLN A 816 52.02 -31.05 -60.30
C GLN A 816 50.56 -30.67 -60.01
N LEU A 817 50.24 -30.44 -58.73
CA LEU A 817 48.92 -30.00 -58.30
C LEU A 817 48.58 -28.62 -58.91
N VAL A 818 49.48 -27.64 -58.77
CA VAL A 818 49.27 -26.29 -59.32
C VAL A 818 49.08 -26.34 -60.85
N GLN A 819 49.89 -27.11 -61.58
CA GLN A 819 49.74 -27.29 -63.03
C GLN A 819 48.38 -27.90 -63.40
N SER A 820 47.94 -28.93 -62.67
CA SER A 820 46.62 -29.55 -62.90
C SER A 820 45.45 -28.58 -62.64
N LEU A 821 45.55 -27.74 -61.60
CA LEU A 821 44.56 -26.71 -61.32
C LEU A 821 44.49 -25.69 -62.46
N TRP A 822 45.64 -25.25 -62.97
CA TRP A 822 45.69 -24.34 -64.12
C TRP A 822 45.11 -24.94 -65.40
N SER A 823 45.34 -26.24 -65.66
CA SER A 823 44.69 -26.90 -66.80
C SER A 823 43.16 -26.91 -66.66
N HIS A 824 42.65 -27.20 -65.47
CA HIS A 824 41.21 -27.19 -65.21
C HIS A 824 40.59 -25.79 -65.25
N ILE A 825 41.27 -24.75 -64.73
CA ILE A 825 40.81 -23.35 -64.80
C ILE A 825 40.67 -22.91 -66.27
N ILE A 826 41.69 -23.18 -67.09
CA ILE A 826 41.69 -22.82 -68.51
C ILE A 826 40.58 -23.56 -69.27
N ASP A 827 40.45 -24.87 -69.03
CA ASP A 827 39.40 -25.67 -69.68
C ASP A 827 37.99 -25.25 -69.23
N GLU A 828 37.79 -24.88 -67.96
CA GLU A 828 36.50 -24.40 -67.44
C GLU A 828 36.09 -23.05 -68.05
N GLU A 829 36.98 -22.05 -68.08
CA GLU A 829 36.71 -20.74 -68.70
C GLU A 829 36.42 -20.88 -70.20
N LEU A 830 37.09 -21.84 -70.87
CA LEU A 830 36.77 -22.20 -72.25
C LEU A 830 35.41 -22.90 -72.36
N GLN A 831 35.03 -23.77 -71.43
CA GLN A 831 33.72 -24.44 -71.42
C GLN A 831 32.57 -23.45 -71.20
N GLN A 832 32.69 -22.53 -70.24
CA GLN A 832 31.68 -21.49 -69.95
C GLN A 832 31.47 -20.53 -71.14
N SER A 833 32.44 -20.42 -72.04
CA SER A 833 32.40 -19.55 -73.20
C SER A 833 32.06 -20.28 -74.52
N GLN A 834 31.61 -21.55 -74.49
CA GLN A 834 31.35 -22.39 -75.67
C GLN A 834 30.32 -21.85 -76.69
N GLY A 835 29.59 -20.78 -76.38
CA GLY A 835 28.64 -20.12 -77.29
C GLY A 835 29.08 -18.77 -77.87
N ALA A 836 30.25 -18.24 -77.50
CA ALA A 836 30.73 -16.92 -77.92
C ALA A 836 31.70 -17.00 -79.14
N PRO A 837 31.86 -15.92 -79.94
CA PRO A 837 32.88 -15.87 -80.99
C PRO A 837 34.29 -16.05 -80.41
N VAL A 838 35.23 -16.62 -81.19
CA VAL A 838 36.55 -17.01 -80.65
C VAL A 838 37.32 -15.81 -80.10
N SER A 839 37.20 -14.63 -80.70
CA SER A 839 37.77 -13.39 -80.17
C SER A 839 37.34 -13.10 -78.73
N GLU A 840 36.04 -13.14 -78.45
CA GLU A 840 35.49 -12.86 -77.11
C GLU A 840 35.89 -13.95 -76.09
N ARG A 841 36.02 -15.20 -76.52
CA ARG A 841 36.50 -16.30 -75.67
C ARG A 841 37.95 -16.07 -75.24
N LEU A 842 38.80 -15.66 -76.17
CA LEU A 842 40.20 -15.35 -75.92
C LEU A 842 40.34 -14.08 -75.07
N ASP A 843 39.49 -13.08 -75.26
CA ASP A 843 39.47 -11.86 -74.44
C ASP A 843 39.06 -12.15 -72.99
N ARG A 844 38.05 -13.01 -72.77
CA ARG A 844 37.67 -13.45 -71.42
C ARG A 844 38.77 -14.24 -70.74
N LEU A 845 39.43 -15.14 -71.47
CA LEU A 845 40.55 -15.92 -70.95
C LEU A 845 41.78 -15.03 -70.68
N ALA A 846 42.05 -14.04 -71.52
CA ALA A 846 43.06 -13.02 -71.25
C ALA A 846 42.73 -12.20 -70.00
N ALA A 847 41.46 -11.84 -69.79
CA ALA A 847 41.01 -11.13 -68.60
C ALA A 847 41.11 -11.99 -67.33
N SER A 848 40.77 -13.29 -67.41
CA SER A 848 40.88 -14.21 -66.27
C SER A 848 42.34 -14.47 -65.88
N LEU A 849 43.22 -14.67 -66.88
CA LEU A 849 44.67 -14.75 -66.69
C LEU A 849 45.21 -13.46 -66.06
N LYS A 850 44.77 -12.29 -66.53
CA LYS A 850 45.19 -11.01 -65.97
C LYS A 850 44.78 -10.83 -64.52
N ALA A 851 43.55 -11.19 -64.17
CA ALA A 851 43.07 -11.13 -62.79
C ALA A 851 43.90 -12.04 -61.87
N LEU A 852 44.16 -13.29 -62.27
CA LEU A 852 44.93 -14.24 -61.47
C LEU A 852 46.44 -13.90 -61.45
N ALA A 853 46.99 -13.37 -62.53
CA ALA A 853 48.38 -12.93 -62.57
C ALA A 853 48.64 -11.74 -61.63
N HIS A 854 47.71 -10.80 -61.50
CA HIS A 854 47.84 -9.74 -60.50
C HIS A 854 47.89 -10.27 -59.06
N LEU A 855 47.23 -11.38 -58.76
CA LEU A 855 47.24 -12.02 -57.43
C LEU A 855 48.50 -12.85 -57.18
N TYR A 856 49.01 -13.58 -58.18
CA TYR A 856 50.08 -14.58 -58.00
C TYR A 856 51.42 -14.22 -58.65
N SER A 857 51.53 -13.10 -59.37
CA SER A 857 52.80 -12.70 -60.04
C SER A 857 53.97 -12.49 -59.08
N SER A 858 53.70 -12.16 -57.82
CA SER A 858 54.70 -12.04 -56.75
C SER A 858 55.28 -13.40 -56.32
N SER A 859 54.56 -14.50 -56.59
CA SER A 859 54.89 -15.85 -56.13
C SER A 859 54.97 -16.85 -57.31
N PRO A 860 56.18 -17.09 -57.85
CA PRO A 860 56.35 -17.88 -59.08
C PRO A 860 55.92 -19.36 -58.94
N SER A 861 55.78 -19.87 -57.72
CA SER A 861 55.29 -21.23 -57.44
C SER A 861 53.82 -21.44 -57.81
N TYR A 862 52.98 -20.40 -57.71
CA TYR A 862 51.55 -20.50 -57.99
C TYR A 862 51.18 -20.04 -59.40
N PHE A 863 52.12 -19.44 -60.13
CA PHE A 863 51.97 -19.01 -61.52
C PHE A 863 53.02 -19.67 -62.43
N PRO A 864 52.82 -20.95 -62.82
CA PRO A 864 53.75 -21.70 -63.66
C PRO A 864 53.70 -21.19 -65.11
N LEU A 865 54.46 -20.14 -65.40
CA LEU A 865 54.44 -19.41 -66.67
C LEU A 865 54.64 -20.31 -67.89
N GLU A 866 55.62 -21.22 -67.86
CA GLU A 866 55.90 -22.16 -68.97
C GLU A 866 54.71 -23.08 -69.30
N HIS A 867 54.06 -23.60 -68.26
CA HIS A 867 52.92 -24.48 -68.41
C HIS A 867 51.69 -23.73 -68.94
N ILE A 868 51.43 -22.53 -68.40
CA ILE A 868 50.31 -21.68 -68.84
C ILE A 868 50.48 -21.27 -70.30
N ILE A 869 51.70 -20.85 -70.71
CA ILE A 869 51.99 -20.49 -72.11
C ILE A 869 51.72 -21.68 -73.03
N ARG A 870 52.29 -22.85 -72.70
CA ARG A 870 52.12 -24.06 -73.50
C ARG A 870 50.64 -24.45 -73.65
N LEU A 871 49.87 -24.42 -72.56
CA LEU A 871 48.44 -24.75 -72.59
C LEU A 871 47.64 -23.73 -73.41
N CYS A 872 47.86 -22.44 -73.19
CA CYS A 872 47.13 -21.38 -73.90
C CYS A 872 47.42 -21.40 -75.41
N GLU A 873 48.66 -21.65 -75.82
CA GLU A 873 49.01 -21.80 -77.24
C GLU A 873 48.38 -23.05 -77.87
N VAL A 874 48.40 -24.19 -77.16
CA VAL A 874 47.73 -25.41 -77.63
C VAL A 874 46.22 -25.19 -77.80
N GLN A 875 45.58 -24.49 -76.86
CA GLN A 875 44.14 -24.17 -76.96
C GLN A 875 43.86 -23.12 -78.05
N SER A 876 44.72 -22.11 -78.22
CA SER A 876 44.66 -21.12 -79.30
C SER A 876 44.71 -21.79 -80.68
N VAL A 877 45.57 -22.79 -80.86
CA VAL A 877 45.65 -23.61 -82.08
C VAL A 877 44.38 -24.45 -82.28
N ARG A 878 43.87 -25.09 -81.23
CA ARG A 878 42.62 -25.89 -81.29
C ARG A 878 41.40 -25.05 -81.69
N LEU A 879 41.34 -23.81 -81.23
CA LEU A 879 40.27 -22.85 -81.54
C LEU A 879 40.47 -22.14 -82.89
N LYS A 880 41.56 -22.43 -83.63
CA LYS A 880 41.92 -21.79 -84.90
C LYS A 880 42.01 -20.25 -84.82
N ALA A 881 42.51 -19.71 -83.71
CA ALA A 881 42.61 -18.26 -83.47
C ALA A 881 43.38 -17.49 -84.58
N ALA A 882 44.36 -18.13 -85.22
CA ALA A 882 45.11 -17.55 -86.34
C ALA A 882 44.26 -17.31 -87.59
N SER A 883 43.17 -18.06 -87.79
CA SER A 883 42.24 -17.88 -88.92
C SER A 883 41.26 -16.72 -88.72
N GLU A 884 41.08 -16.26 -87.48
CA GLU A 884 40.20 -15.13 -87.12
C GLU A 884 40.98 -13.82 -86.86
N GLY A 885 42.30 -13.80 -87.10
CA GLY A 885 43.13 -12.60 -86.98
C GLY A 885 43.67 -12.29 -85.58
N CYS A 886 43.41 -13.15 -84.58
CA CYS A 886 43.86 -12.99 -83.20
C CYS A 886 45.28 -13.55 -83.00
N VAL A 887 46.28 -13.07 -83.75
CA VAL A 887 47.68 -13.49 -83.59
C VAL A 887 48.36 -12.65 -82.51
N GLY A 888 49.01 -13.30 -81.53
CA GLY A 888 49.77 -12.61 -80.47
C GLY A 888 48.94 -12.13 -79.27
N TRP A 889 47.67 -12.55 -79.15
CA TRP A 889 46.80 -12.19 -78.02
C TRP A 889 47.39 -12.61 -76.66
N LEU A 890 47.98 -13.81 -76.57
CA LEU A 890 48.56 -14.33 -75.33
C LEU A 890 49.77 -13.51 -74.88
N VAL A 891 50.64 -13.13 -75.82
CA VAL A 891 51.80 -12.27 -75.53
C VAL A 891 51.33 -10.90 -75.05
N SER A 892 50.31 -10.32 -75.68
CA SER A 892 49.70 -9.06 -75.24
C SER A 892 49.10 -9.18 -73.84
N ALA A 893 48.37 -10.26 -73.56
CA ALA A 893 47.79 -10.54 -72.26
C ALA A 893 48.87 -10.66 -71.17
N LEU A 894 49.91 -11.47 -71.38
CA LEU A 894 50.99 -11.68 -70.42
C LEU A 894 51.85 -10.42 -70.18
N LEU A 895 52.07 -9.59 -71.21
CA LEU A 895 52.69 -8.28 -71.04
C LEU A 895 51.82 -7.35 -70.19
N SER A 896 50.50 -7.38 -70.40
CA SER A 896 49.54 -6.61 -69.59
C SER A 896 49.42 -7.12 -68.14
N CYS A 897 49.85 -8.35 -67.87
CA CYS A 897 49.93 -8.95 -66.53
C CYS A 897 51.18 -8.53 -65.75
N GLY A 898 52.11 -7.78 -66.36
CA GLY A 898 53.36 -7.35 -65.73
C GLY A 898 54.53 -8.33 -65.87
N VAL A 899 54.43 -9.34 -66.74
CA VAL A 899 55.57 -10.23 -67.05
C VAL A 899 56.55 -9.47 -67.94
N THR A 900 57.83 -9.42 -67.55
CA THR A 900 58.85 -8.72 -68.33
C THR A 900 59.08 -9.38 -69.69
N ILE A 901 59.32 -8.56 -70.72
CA ILE A 901 59.63 -9.03 -72.09
C ILE A 901 60.80 -10.01 -72.08
N SER A 902 61.83 -9.76 -71.26
CA SER A 902 62.99 -10.65 -71.11
C SER A 902 62.59 -12.05 -70.63
N ARG A 903 61.72 -12.15 -69.62
CA ARG A 903 61.26 -13.43 -69.06
C ARG A 903 60.33 -14.20 -70.00
N LEU A 904 59.53 -13.48 -70.79
CA LEU A 904 58.76 -14.10 -71.87
C LEU A 904 59.69 -14.65 -72.95
N LEU A 905 60.67 -13.87 -73.40
CA LEU A 905 61.59 -14.31 -74.44
C LEU A 905 62.38 -15.57 -74.02
N THR A 906 62.83 -15.64 -72.77
CA THR A 906 63.51 -16.84 -72.25
C THR A 906 62.58 -18.04 -72.19
N THR A 907 61.32 -17.87 -71.82
CA THR A 907 60.35 -18.98 -71.68
C THR A 907 59.78 -19.47 -73.00
N TYR A 908 59.77 -18.64 -74.06
CA TYR A 908 59.46 -19.09 -75.42
C TYR A 908 60.66 -19.75 -76.13
N HIS A 909 61.88 -19.49 -75.67
CA HIS A 909 63.10 -20.12 -76.20
C HIS A 909 63.35 -21.52 -75.63
N THR A 910 62.89 -21.78 -74.41
CA THR A 910 62.85 -23.10 -73.75
C THR A 910 61.64 -23.89 -74.22
#